data_AF-A0A0V0YI82-F1
#
_entry.id   AF-A0A0V0YI82-F1
#
_cell.length_a   1.000
_cell.length_b   1.000
_cell.length_c   1.000
_cell.angle_alpha   90.00
_cell.angle_beta   90.00
_cell.angle_gamma   90.00
#
_symmetry.space_group_name_H-M   'P 1'
#
loop_
_entity.id
_entity.type
_entity.pdbx_description
1 polymer ?
#
loop_
_entity_poly.entity_id
_entity_poly.type
_entity_poly.pdbx_seq_one_letter_code
_entity_poly.pdbx_strand_id
1 'polypeptide(L)'
;MYRLPCSCWAKLLRFPNVGQTEKAVCTVQALLEFNLCMPEDVRNLNLEMKRTLFEAYWNNSMSHLGEAGWQSWRAISNDSLTKKNSNVDECQVVDLESKVVEEEKRLIFANRERSMRKCWLELERLREKNHWLPWSQSNGEPEDPERVVLFEDFESSLYDLPSEELKYWLTIEALQTLKLATLPRYQSSNRMLFYELGCMEEGVKFHFQKMPPMTSAWDLFVDRDHRFDVLCDQCKLLLPAYPWACYLSSAQIYNRSFQIANRTDLSPAARMKLFRQYCKKLLSDTEQQNNALLYLAYSIGLARLGDLAESANSAHKTLASVCGVEGVALLQAPFDDVQLSTTLVLLCWVAERSLELSVEQNASRVVDLISSFFLDACTGVRPPPAAAGSVVQLKSSFQRLEQRLRAEYEQCLLGEIGVGPSSRHFSIGWLGSSYVACRHAWALLHFSLGSRLEDCQQIYEETREQLKRAWSAVSGIDGRTKYALQLDVERCCEWELWLVNLQSRRRLGLHQPAVVIETVNKLWPDCPNNASLLHAYCETQAKAELLVWLRRSLKLQLTDCPWMRYIGAFHVEFGKFLQLQDEHDHCSDWMWRLRDLLETAVKHYPQSTLFWRLLVKIEGLFARFNGDWTRVESVAYRAVHRCPYSKALFVDAMEVIVSDSTASALVDLMSEKGIRLRLTMEELTLLRAQNLTIR
;
A
#
# COMPACT_ATOMS: atom_id res chain seq x y z
N MET A 1 -1.20 -0.22 15.34
CA MET A 1 -1.84 1.08 15.68
C MET A 1 -2.05 1.29 17.20
N TYR A 2 -1.23 0.75 18.10
CA TYR A 2 -1.60 0.61 19.54
C TYR A 2 -0.59 1.13 20.59
N ARG A 3 0.24 2.15 20.32
CA ARG A 3 0.99 2.90 21.37
C ARG A 3 1.34 4.35 20.97
N LEU A 4 0.54 4.96 20.10
CA LEU A 4 0.65 6.37 19.75
C LEU A 4 -0.68 7.03 20.15
N PRO A 5 -0.71 8.27 20.69
CA PRO A 5 -1.95 8.88 21.16
C PRO A 5 -3.01 8.88 20.05
N CYS A 6 -4.16 8.26 20.28
CA CYS A 6 -5.23 8.12 19.29
C CYS A 6 -5.65 9.47 18.68
N SER A 7 -5.51 10.56 19.44
CA SER A 7 -5.79 11.93 19.01
C SER A 7 -4.89 12.44 17.89
N CYS A 8 -3.58 12.14 17.93
CA CYS A 8 -2.65 12.57 16.88
C CYS A 8 -2.92 11.84 15.57
N TRP A 9 -3.07 10.51 15.62
CA TRP A 9 -3.42 9.73 14.43
C TRP A 9 -4.78 10.13 13.86
N ALA A 10 -5.76 10.44 14.72
CA ALA A 10 -7.04 10.95 14.26
C ALA A 10 -6.89 12.28 13.51
N LYS A 11 -6.02 13.21 13.97
CA LYS A 11 -5.70 14.45 13.24
C LYS A 11 -5.02 14.16 11.89
N LEU A 12 -3.98 13.33 11.89
CA LEU A 12 -3.25 12.95 10.67
C LEU A 12 -4.14 12.27 9.62
N LEU A 13 -5.13 11.48 10.05
CA LEU A 13 -6.10 10.86 9.15
C LEU A 13 -7.20 11.84 8.71
N ARG A 14 -7.50 12.88 9.51
CA ARG A 14 -8.55 13.87 9.23
C ARG A 14 -8.08 14.93 8.23
N PHE A 15 -6.89 15.49 8.40
CA PHE A 15 -6.38 16.57 7.55
C PHE A 15 -6.46 16.26 6.04
N PRO A 16 -6.03 15.07 5.57
CA PRO A 16 -6.20 14.66 4.18
C PRO A 16 -7.64 14.62 3.68
N ASN A 17 -8.59 14.20 4.53
CA ASN A 17 -9.99 14.07 4.14
C ASN A 17 -10.65 15.44 3.90
N VAL A 18 -10.24 16.45 4.66
CA VAL A 18 -10.72 17.84 4.50
C VAL A 18 -9.87 18.65 3.52
N GLY A 19 -8.83 18.06 2.93
CA GLY A 19 -7.96 18.70 1.94
C GLY A 19 -6.82 19.56 2.47
N GLN A 20 -6.57 19.55 3.79
CA GLN A 20 -5.50 20.30 4.46
C GLN A 20 -4.19 19.49 4.42
N THR A 21 -3.70 19.24 3.21
CA THR A 21 -2.58 18.31 2.98
C THR A 21 -1.25 18.88 3.49
N GLU A 22 -1.07 20.19 3.38
CA GLU A 22 0.04 20.96 3.93
C GLU A 22 0.20 20.71 5.44
N LYS A 23 -0.91 20.77 6.21
CA LYS A 23 -0.90 20.52 7.66
C LYS A 23 -0.55 19.07 7.97
N ALA A 24 -1.06 18.12 7.18
CA ALA A 24 -0.75 16.71 7.35
C ALA A 24 0.74 16.41 7.14
N VAL A 25 1.31 16.93 6.05
CA VAL A 25 2.74 16.78 5.72
C VAL A 25 3.60 17.42 6.78
N CYS A 26 3.33 18.69 7.13
CA CYS A 26 4.07 19.42 8.15
C CYS A 26 4.04 18.71 9.51
N THR A 27 2.88 18.23 9.95
CA THR A 27 2.73 17.48 11.21
C THR A 27 3.60 16.22 11.19
N VAL A 28 3.66 15.50 10.06
CA VAL A 28 4.50 14.29 9.94
C VAL A 28 5.97 14.65 9.96
N GLN A 29 6.41 15.65 9.19
CA GLN A 29 7.80 16.11 9.19
C GLN A 29 8.23 16.47 10.61
N ALA A 30 7.44 17.32 11.28
CA ALA A 30 7.70 17.75 12.64
C ALA A 30 7.75 16.58 13.64
N LEU A 31 6.82 15.63 13.55
CA LEU A 31 6.80 14.44 14.42
C LEU A 31 8.03 13.56 14.25
N LEU A 32 8.46 13.33 13.00
CA LEU A 32 9.63 12.52 12.70
C LEU A 32 10.90 13.21 13.15
N GLU A 33 11.06 14.49 12.86
CA GLU A 33 12.23 15.27 13.27
C GLU A 33 12.31 15.40 14.80
N PHE A 34 11.19 15.69 15.46
CA PHE A 34 11.12 15.78 16.91
C PHE A 34 11.58 14.48 17.60
N ASN A 35 11.24 13.32 17.04
CA ASN A 35 11.56 12.03 17.65
C ASN A 35 12.93 11.46 17.22
N LEU A 36 13.27 11.52 15.92
CA LEU A 36 14.48 10.92 15.35
C LEU A 36 15.70 11.83 15.48
N CYS A 37 15.50 13.14 15.46
CA CYS A 37 16.56 14.15 15.40
C CYS A 37 16.71 14.92 16.71
N MET A 38 16.12 14.47 17.82
CA MET A 38 16.30 15.13 19.12
C MET A 38 17.77 15.13 19.57
N PRO A 39 18.34 16.29 19.97
CA PRO A 39 19.65 16.38 20.60
C PRO A 39 19.69 15.64 21.95
N GLU A 40 20.84 15.07 22.31
CA GLU A 40 20.97 14.28 23.56
C GLU A 40 20.68 15.13 24.82
N ASP A 41 21.14 16.38 24.83
CA ASP A 41 20.96 17.30 25.97
C ASP A 41 19.47 17.66 26.23
N VAL A 42 18.62 17.50 25.21
CA VAL A 42 17.18 17.80 25.28
C VAL A 42 16.37 16.60 25.76
N ARG A 43 16.89 15.37 25.64
CA ARG A 43 16.15 14.13 25.92
C ARG A 43 15.64 14.01 27.35
N ASN A 44 16.36 14.58 28.32
CA ASN A 44 15.98 14.50 29.74
C ASN A 44 15.01 15.60 30.19
N LEU A 45 14.68 16.55 29.31
CA LEU A 45 13.75 17.63 29.63
C LEU A 45 12.29 17.16 29.61
N ASN A 46 11.42 17.94 30.25
CA ASN A 46 9.97 17.71 30.15
C ASN A 46 9.44 18.05 28.75
N LEU A 47 8.23 17.58 28.42
CA LEU A 47 7.67 17.72 27.07
C LEU A 47 7.48 19.18 26.64
N GLU A 48 7.08 20.07 27.55
CA GLU A 48 6.92 21.51 27.26
C GLU A 48 8.27 22.13 26.85
N MET A 49 9.33 21.93 27.64
CA MET A 49 10.65 22.45 27.31
C MET A 49 11.18 21.88 25.98
N LYS A 50 10.94 20.59 25.73
CA LYS A 50 11.29 19.95 24.45
C LYS A 50 10.59 20.63 23.28
N ARG A 51 9.29 20.93 23.40
CA ARG A 51 8.50 21.62 22.38
C ARG A 51 9.01 23.05 22.16
N THR A 52 9.31 23.80 23.21
CA THR A 52 9.84 25.17 23.09
C THR A 52 11.19 25.20 22.37
N LEU A 53 12.11 24.28 22.70
CA LEU A 53 13.40 24.20 22.01
C LEU A 53 13.26 23.74 20.56
N PHE A 54 12.32 22.82 20.30
CA PHE A 54 12.03 22.39 18.94
C PHE A 54 11.37 23.49 18.11
N GLU A 55 10.48 24.29 18.70
CA GLU A 55 9.87 25.47 18.07
C GLU A 55 10.93 26.48 17.63
N ALA A 56 11.90 26.77 18.50
CA ALA A 56 13.00 27.66 18.18
C ALA A 56 13.84 27.13 17.00
N TYR A 57 14.07 25.82 16.93
CA TYR A 57 14.71 25.20 15.77
C TYR A 57 13.83 25.29 14.52
N TRP A 58 12.55 24.93 14.63
CA TRP A 58 11.60 24.84 13.53
C TRP A 58 11.43 26.19 12.84
N ASN A 59 11.25 27.25 13.62
CA ASN A 59 11.06 28.61 13.12
C ASN A 59 12.33 29.21 12.47
N ASN A 60 13.52 28.66 12.75
CA ASN A 60 14.79 29.07 12.12
C ASN A 60 15.20 28.17 10.95
N SER A 61 14.47 27.08 10.70
CA SER A 61 14.81 26.11 9.65
C SER A 61 14.19 26.54 8.32
N MET A 62 14.99 26.53 7.25
CA MET A 62 14.54 26.90 5.89
C MET A 62 13.99 25.71 5.09
N SER A 63 14.17 24.49 5.58
CA SER A 63 13.69 23.26 4.96
C SER A 63 13.50 22.18 6.02
N HIS A 64 12.62 21.23 5.73
CA HIS A 64 12.23 20.15 6.65
C HIS A 64 12.51 18.77 6.06
N LEU A 65 12.40 17.73 6.88
CA LEU A 65 12.61 16.34 6.48
C LEU A 65 11.77 15.99 5.24
N GLY A 66 12.39 15.38 4.23
CA GLY A 66 11.80 15.13 2.91
C GLY A 66 12.04 16.25 1.88
N GLU A 67 12.70 17.34 2.26
CA GLU A 67 13.03 18.46 1.39
C GLU A 67 14.53 18.56 1.09
N ALA A 68 14.86 19.19 -0.03
CA ALA A 68 16.24 19.38 -0.44
C ALA A 68 16.96 20.35 0.51
N GLY A 69 18.21 20.05 0.85
CA GLY A 69 19.01 20.89 1.74
C GLY A 69 18.59 20.86 3.21
N TRP A 70 17.70 19.94 3.62
CA TRP A 70 17.31 19.75 5.02
C TRP A 70 18.51 19.50 5.94
N GLN A 71 18.50 20.18 7.09
CA GLN A 71 19.48 20.02 8.16
C GLN A 71 18.78 19.58 9.43
N SER A 72 19.19 18.43 9.99
CA SER A 72 18.53 17.87 11.17
C SER A 72 18.70 18.73 12.43
N TRP A 73 17.68 18.72 13.29
CA TRP A 73 17.72 19.37 14.60
C TRP A 73 18.97 19.02 15.42
N ARG A 74 19.35 17.73 15.44
CA ARG A 74 20.55 17.23 16.10
C ARG A 74 21.83 17.89 15.58
N ALA A 75 21.94 18.09 14.27
CA ALA A 75 23.15 18.67 13.66
C ALA A 75 23.32 20.16 14.00
N ILE A 76 22.24 20.94 13.96
CA ILE A 76 22.29 22.39 14.24
C ILE A 76 22.61 22.67 15.72
N SER A 77 22.21 21.77 16.63
CA SER A 77 22.55 21.93 18.06
C SER A 77 24.03 21.72 18.40
N ASN A 78 24.75 20.94 17.58
CA ASN A 78 26.15 20.58 17.83
C ASN A 78 27.15 21.55 17.18
N ASP A 79 26.73 22.30 16.16
CA ASP A 79 27.59 23.24 15.44
C ASP A 79 27.16 24.67 15.79
N SER A 80 28.03 25.40 16.49
CA SER A 80 27.79 26.79 16.88
C SER A 80 27.49 27.63 15.64
N LEU A 81 26.24 28.08 15.49
CA LEU A 81 25.71 29.14 14.61
C LEU A 81 26.73 29.83 13.67
N THR A 82 27.36 29.12 12.74
CA THR A 82 28.21 29.73 11.69
C THR A 82 28.47 28.73 10.57
N LYS A 83 27.51 28.63 9.64
CA LYS A 83 27.77 28.52 8.19
C LYS A 83 26.44 28.62 7.45
N LYS A 84 26.11 29.84 7.00
CA LYS A 84 25.22 30.00 5.85
C LYS A 84 25.91 29.36 4.65
N ASN A 85 25.58 28.12 4.32
CA ASN A 85 25.84 27.60 2.99
C ASN A 85 24.82 28.23 2.04
N SER A 86 25.23 29.34 1.44
CA SER A 86 24.61 29.89 0.25
C SER A 86 24.86 28.93 -0.92
N ASN A 87 23.81 28.20 -1.27
CA ASN A 87 23.44 27.72 -2.61
C ASN A 87 22.50 26.52 -2.40
N VAL A 88 21.31 26.80 -1.88
CA VAL A 88 20.16 25.90 -2.04
C VAL A 88 19.56 26.20 -3.40
N ASP A 89 19.05 25.16 -4.05
CA ASP A 89 18.52 25.10 -5.41
C ASP A 89 17.21 25.93 -5.57
N GLU A 90 17.23 27.23 -5.24
CA GLU A 90 16.12 28.19 -5.41
C GLU A 90 15.59 28.18 -6.84
N CYS A 91 16.43 27.81 -7.81
CA CYS A 91 16.11 27.75 -9.21
C CYS A 91 15.00 26.71 -9.54
N GLN A 92 14.86 25.62 -8.78
CA GLN A 92 13.84 24.59 -9.05
C GLN A 92 12.45 24.96 -8.49
N VAL A 93 12.39 25.60 -7.32
CA VAL A 93 11.11 25.99 -6.67
C VAL A 93 10.46 27.15 -7.42
N VAL A 94 11.26 28.14 -7.83
CA VAL A 94 10.79 29.29 -8.63
C VAL A 94 10.30 28.84 -10.01
N ASP A 95 10.91 27.82 -10.60
CA ASP A 95 10.48 27.23 -11.89
C ASP A 95 9.13 26.51 -11.78
N LEU A 96 8.85 25.81 -10.67
CA LEU A 96 7.58 25.08 -10.50
C LEU A 96 6.39 26.03 -10.26
N GLU A 97 6.51 27.00 -9.36
CA GLU A 97 5.42 27.97 -9.11
C GLU A 97 5.12 28.80 -10.37
N SER A 98 6.15 29.19 -11.13
CA SER A 98 5.98 29.87 -12.43
C SER A 98 5.19 29.02 -13.43
N LYS A 99 5.49 27.71 -13.53
CA LYS A 99 4.75 26.77 -14.38
C LYS A 99 3.29 26.63 -13.98
N VAL A 100 2.99 26.63 -12.67
CA VAL A 100 1.61 26.57 -12.18
C VAL A 100 0.85 27.82 -12.60
N VAL A 101 1.43 29.01 -12.41
CA VAL A 101 0.81 30.29 -12.80
C VAL A 101 0.55 30.36 -14.31
N GLU A 102 1.48 29.88 -15.14
CA GLU A 102 1.28 29.80 -16.59
C GLU A 102 0.11 28.88 -16.95
N GLU A 103 0.01 27.71 -16.31
CA GLU A 103 -1.06 26.76 -16.56
C GLU A 103 -2.42 27.29 -16.04
N GLU A 104 -2.45 28.00 -14.92
CA GLU A 104 -3.65 28.69 -14.42
C GLU A 104 -4.17 29.70 -15.44
N LYS A 105 -3.28 30.54 -15.99
CA LYS A 105 -3.64 31.50 -17.06
C LYS A 105 -4.21 30.80 -18.29
N ARG A 106 -3.63 29.67 -18.69
CA ARG A 106 -4.13 28.86 -19.81
C ARG A 106 -5.51 28.28 -19.53
N LEU A 107 -5.73 27.73 -18.33
CA LEU A 107 -7.04 27.19 -17.93
C LEU A 107 -8.11 28.28 -17.84
N ILE A 108 -7.79 29.45 -17.28
CA ILE A 108 -8.72 30.59 -17.24
C ILE A 108 -9.09 31.01 -18.67
N PHE A 109 -8.10 31.09 -19.57
CA PHE A 109 -8.34 31.41 -20.97
C PHE A 109 -9.22 30.36 -21.67
N ALA A 110 -8.90 29.07 -21.52
CA ALA A 110 -9.65 27.97 -22.12
C ALA A 110 -11.09 27.85 -21.60
N ASN A 111 -11.36 28.35 -20.39
CA ASN A 111 -12.68 28.30 -19.76
C ASN A 111 -13.44 29.64 -19.81
N ARG A 112 -13.00 30.63 -20.60
CA ARG A 112 -13.68 31.94 -20.71
C ARG A 112 -15.15 31.84 -21.08
N GLU A 113 -15.51 30.87 -21.91
CA GLU A 113 -16.88 30.63 -22.37
C GLU A 113 -17.61 29.54 -21.57
N ARG A 114 -16.95 28.94 -20.57
CA ARG A 114 -17.54 27.90 -19.72
C ARG A 114 -18.16 28.50 -18.46
N SER A 115 -19.00 27.69 -17.80
CA SER A 115 -19.64 28.05 -16.52
C SER A 115 -18.59 28.27 -15.42
N MET A 116 -18.93 29.09 -14.41
CA MET A 116 -18.02 29.40 -13.31
C MET A 116 -17.56 28.14 -12.59
N ARG A 117 -18.50 27.20 -12.35
CA ARG A 117 -18.23 25.90 -11.76
C ARG A 117 -17.12 25.10 -12.47
N LYS A 118 -17.15 25.01 -13.80
CA LYS A 118 -16.15 24.23 -14.55
C LYS A 118 -14.76 24.83 -14.42
N CYS A 119 -14.66 26.16 -14.51
CA CYS A 119 -13.39 26.87 -14.33
C CYS A 119 -12.86 26.70 -12.90
N TRP A 120 -13.74 26.85 -11.89
CA TRP A 120 -13.41 26.61 -10.48
C TRP A 120 -12.84 25.21 -10.27
N LEU A 121 -13.54 24.18 -10.78
CA LEU A 121 -13.15 22.78 -10.59
C LEU A 121 -11.78 22.47 -11.20
N GLU A 122 -11.49 22.98 -12.39
CA GLU A 122 -10.19 22.75 -13.06
C GLU A 122 -9.04 23.46 -12.31
N LEU A 123 -9.26 24.68 -11.83
CA LEU A 123 -8.27 25.44 -11.05
C LEU A 123 -8.07 24.88 -9.64
N GLU A 124 -9.15 24.50 -8.94
CA GLU A 124 -9.09 23.85 -7.62
C GLU A 124 -8.23 22.58 -7.70
N ARG A 125 -8.40 21.76 -8.74
CA ARG A 125 -7.58 20.57 -9.01
C ARG A 125 -6.14 20.90 -9.35
N LEU A 126 -5.92 21.94 -10.16
CA LEU A 126 -4.58 22.39 -10.53
C LEU A 126 -3.79 22.84 -9.29
N ARG A 127 -4.42 23.61 -8.40
CA ARG A 127 -3.80 24.03 -7.14
C ARG A 127 -3.64 22.87 -6.18
N GLU A 128 -4.65 22.02 -6.01
CA GLU A 128 -4.57 20.86 -5.10
C GLU A 128 -3.44 19.89 -5.47
N LYS A 129 -3.19 19.67 -6.77
CA LYS A 129 -2.11 18.78 -7.20
C LYS A 129 -0.69 19.36 -7.06
N ASN A 130 -0.54 20.69 -7.02
CA ASN A 130 0.76 21.36 -6.97
C ASN A 130 1.10 21.93 -5.59
N HIS A 131 0.10 22.44 -4.85
CA HIS A 131 0.28 23.20 -3.61
C HIS A 131 0.03 22.35 -2.37
N TRP A 132 0.45 21.08 -2.41
CA TRP A 132 0.19 20.11 -1.35
C TRP A 132 1.23 20.14 -0.21
N LEU A 133 2.34 20.84 -0.41
CA LEU A 133 3.36 21.13 0.60
C LEU A 133 3.08 22.48 1.29
N PRO A 134 3.51 22.65 2.57
CA PRO A 134 3.54 23.95 3.22
C PRO A 134 4.28 24.98 2.37
N TRP A 135 3.84 26.23 2.43
CA TRP A 135 4.54 27.31 1.76
C TRP A 135 5.88 27.61 2.46
N SER A 136 6.94 27.80 1.68
CA SER A 136 8.28 28.13 2.19
C SER A 136 8.46 29.64 2.31
N GLN A 137 8.98 30.10 3.45
CA GLN A 137 9.28 31.51 3.71
C GLN A 137 10.32 32.11 2.75
N SER A 138 11.02 31.28 1.95
CA SER A 138 11.93 31.73 0.90
C SER A 138 11.25 32.42 -0.29
N ASN A 139 9.92 32.27 -0.47
CA ASN A 139 9.23 32.63 -1.72
C ASN A 139 8.53 34.01 -1.70
N GLY A 140 8.88 34.92 -0.80
CA GLY A 140 8.27 36.26 -0.73
C GLY A 140 7.03 36.30 0.18
N GLU A 141 5.92 36.90 -0.26
CA GLU A 141 4.63 36.84 0.45
C GLU A 141 3.78 35.67 -0.08
N PRO A 142 3.08 34.91 0.78
CA PRO A 142 2.23 33.81 0.34
C PRO A 142 0.98 34.35 -0.37
N GLU A 143 0.76 33.93 -1.61
CA GLU A 143 -0.50 34.21 -2.33
C GLU A 143 -1.71 33.57 -1.62
N ASP A 144 -1.51 32.39 -1.06
CA ASP A 144 -2.52 31.62 -0.33
C ASP A 144 -2.10 31.48 1.14
N PRO A 145 -2.66 32.29 2.05
CA PRO A 145 -2.26 32.32 3.45
C PRO A 145 -2.55 31.00 4.18
N GLU A 146 -3.53 30.21 3.71
CA GLU A 146 -3.83 28.90 4.30
C GLU A 146 -2.78 27.83 3.97
N ARG A 147 -1.84 28.10 3.03
CA ARG A 147 -0.65 27.25 2.81
C ARG A 147 0.42 27.44 3.87
N VAL A 148 0.38 28.52 4.64
CA VAL A 148 1.30 28.76 5.74
C VAL A 148 0.85 27.91 6.92
N VAL A 149 1.70 26.99 7.35
CA VAL A 149 1.45 26.14 8.52
C VAL A 149 2.33 26.64 9.66
N LEU A 150 1.69 27.05 10.75
CA LEU A 150 2.39 27.58 11.92
C LEU A 150 2.71 26.45 12.90
N PHE A 151 3.66 26.69 13.80
CA PHE A 151 4.02 25.70 14.82
C PHE A 151 2.82 25.32 15.70
N GLU A 152 1.94 26.29 16.03
CA GLU A 152 0.77 26.04 16.87
C GLU A 152 -0.24 25.08 16.21
N ASP A 153 -0.24 24.95 14.87
CA ASP A 153 -1.14 24.04 14.15
C ASP A 153 -0.88 22.56 14.52
N PHE A 154 0.37 22.21 14.82
CA PHE A 154 0.79 20.83 15.05
C PHE A 154 1.47 20.59 16.39
N GLU A 155 1.81 21.61 17.18
CA GLU A 155 2.46 21.50 18.49
C GLU A 155 1.78 20.46 19.39
N SER A 156 0.44 20.54 19.51
CA SER A 156 -0.36 19.63 20.34
C SER A 156 -0.25 18.16 19.92
N SER A 157 0.21 17.90 18.70
CA SER A 157 0.44 16.56 18.16
C SER A 157 1.85 16.05 18.48
N LEU A 158 2.80 16.89 18.91
CA LEU A 158 4.17 16.49 19.21
C LEU A 158 4.28 15.79 20.56
N TYR A 159 4.67 14.53 20.57
CA TYR A 159 4.94 13.75 21.77
C TYR A 159 6.28 13.04 21.66
N ASP A 160 6.90 12.83 22.81
CA ASP A 160 8.15 12.11 22.94
C ASP A 160 7.87 10.60 23.07
N LEU A 161 8.43 9.82 22.14
CA LEU A 161 8.26 8.37 22.14
C LEU A 161 9.30 7.69 23.04
N PRO A 162 8.86 6.82 23.96
CA PRO A 162 9.72 6.30 25.03
C PRO A 162 10.76 5.27 24.55
N SER A 163 10.67 4.77 23.32
CA SER A 163 11.56 3.73 22.79
C SER A 163 11.95 4.03 21.34
N GLU A 164 13.20 3.80 20.98
CA GLU A 164 13.69 3.94 19.60
C GLU A 164 12.86 3.16 18.58
N GLU A 165 12.44 1.95 18.94
CA GLU A 165 11.62 1.11 18.09
C GLU A 165 10.28 1.80 17.70
N LEU A 166 9.62 2.46 18.65
CA LEU A 166 8.39 3.22 18.38
C LEU A 166 8.63 4.36 17.39
N LYS A 167 9.81 4.98 17.43
CA LYS A 167 10.20 6.06 16.52
C LYS A 167 10.37 5.51 15.10
N TYR A 168 10.98 4.34 14.95
CA TYR A 168 11.14 3.70 13.65
C TYR A 168 9.79 3.25 13.06
N TRP A 169 8.91 2.68 13.89
CA TRP A 169 7.54 2.35 13.51
C TRP A 169 6.74 3.58 13.10
N LEU A 170 6.91 4.70 13.81
CA LEU A 170 6.29 5.98 13.45
C LEU A 170 6.70 6.38 12.03
N THR A 171 7.97 6.22 11.63
CA THR A 171 8.41 6.51 10.25
C THR A 171 7.61 5.74 9.21
N ILE A 172 7.42 4.42 9.39
CA ILE A 172 6.70 3.61 8.41
C ILE A 172 5.20 3.93 8.39
N GLU A 173 4.57 4.08 9.56
CA GLU A 173 3.15 4.43 9.63
C GLU A 173 2.89 5.86 9.12
N ALA A 174 3.84 6.78 9.29
CA ALA A 174 3.77 8.14 8.77
C ALA A 174 3.78 8.14 7.23
N LEU A 175 4.69 7.37 6.61
CA LEU A 175 4.72 7.17 5.16
C LEU A 175 3.40 6.57 4.64
N GLN A 176 2.86 5.57 5.34
CA GLN A 176 1.56 4.98 5.00
C GLN A 176 0.41 5.98 5.13
N THR A 177 0.44 6.83 6.15
CA THR A 177 -0.65 7.77 6.45
C THR A 177 -0.69 8.95 5.49
N LEU A 178 0.48 9.46 5.09
CA LEU A 178 0.55 10.46 4.03
C LEU A 178 0.18 9.88 2.66
N LYS A 179 0.16 8.55 2.51
CA LYS A 179 -0.16 7.86 1.25
C LYS A 179 0.69 8.35 0.08
N LEU A 180 1.93 8.76 0.34
CA LEU A 180 2.86 9.27 -0.68
C LEU A 180 3.41 8.16 -1.59
N ALA A 181 3.25 6.90 -1.19
CA ALA A 181 3.73 5.75 -1.94
C ALA A 181 2.86 4.52 -1.70
N THR A 182 2.87 3.62 -2.69
CA THR A 182 2.44 2.24 -2.48
C THR A 182 3.57 1.50 -1.79
N LEU A 183 3.34 1.06 -0.54
CA LEU A 183 4.36 0.39 0.26
C LEU A 183 4.22 -1.14 0.16
N PRO A 184 5.32 -1.90 0.28
CA PRO A 184 5.28 -3.35 0.32
C PRO A 184 4.48 -3.79 1.54
N ARG A 185 3.79 -4.93 1.40
CA ARG A 185 2.95 -5.49 2.48
C ARG A 185 3.75 -5.56 3.77
N TYR A 186 3.38 -4.66 4.66
CA TYR A 186 3.82 -4.61 6.04
C TYR A 186 2.63 -4.81 6.98
N GLN A 187 1.42 -4.85 6.39
CA GLN A 187 0.15 -5.01 7.07
C GLN A 187 -0.76 -6.01 6.38
N SER A 188 -1.71 -6.51 7.18
CA SER A 188 -2.78 -7.41 6.75
C SER A 188 -3.40 -6.95 5.44
N SER A 189 -3.74 -7.91 4.57
CA SER A 189 -4.35 -7.65 3.26
C SER A 189 -5.72 -6.98 3.38
N ASN A 190 -6.32 -6.96 4.57
CA ASN A 190 -7.54 -6.20 4.89
C ASN A 190 -7.38 -4.69 4.65
N ARG A 191 -6.14 -4.20 4.61
CA ARG A 191 -5.79 -2.80 4.33
C ARG A 191 -5.34 -2.58 2.89
N MET A 192 -5.15 -3.65 2.11
CA MET A 192 -4.89 -3.52 0.69
C MET A 192 -6.16 -3.12 -0.04
N LEU A 193 -5.97 -2.25 -1.03
CA LEU A 193 -7.06 -1.89 -1.89
C LEU A 193 -7.31 -3.05 -2.85
N PHE A 194 -8.57 -3.45 -3.01
CA PHE A 194 -8.97 -4.58 -3.88
C PHE A 194 -8.36 -4.49 -5.30
N TYR A 195 -8.13 -3.28 -5.82
CA TYR A 195 -7.53 -3.01 -7.13
C TYR A 195 -5.99 -2.95 -7.14
N GLU A 196 -5.34 -2.85 -5.98
CA GLU A 196 -3.87 -2.95 -5.86
C GLU A 196 -3.37 -4.36 -6.16
N LEU A 197 -4.25 -5.35 -6.16
CA LEU A 197 -3.94 -6.72 -6.55
C LEU A 197 -3.65 -6.88 -8.05
N GLY A 198 -3.94 -5.86 -8.87
CA GLY A 198 -3.46 -5.76 -10.26
C GLY A 198 -3.99 -6.80 -11.24
N CYS A 199 -4.90 -7.69 -10.82
CA CYS A 199 -5.40 -8.83 -11.59
C CYS A 199 -6.76 -8.57 -12.27
N MET A 200 -7.06 -7.31 -12.62
CA MET A 200 -8.27 -6.98 -13.40
C MET A 200 -8.01 -7.17 -14.89
N GLU A 201 -8.99 -7.69 -15.63
CA GLU A 201 -8.95 -7.67 -17.11
C GLU A 201 -8.69 -6.25 -17.60
N GLU A 202 -7.85 -6.08 -18.63
CA GLU A 202 -7.36 -4.75 -19.05
C GLU A 202 -8.50 -3.77 -19.40
N GLY A 203 -9.58 -4.27 -20.00
CA GLY A 203 -10.80 -3.49 -20.27
C GLY A 203 -11.51 -3.03 -18.99
N VAL A 204 -11.69 -3.92 -18.00
CA VAL A 204 -12.28 -3.60 -16.70
C VAL A 204 -11.38 -2.64 -15.91
N LYS A 205 -10.06 -2.90 -15.93
CA LYS A 205 -9.03 -2.09 -15.29
C LYS A 205 -9.07 -0.64 -15.77
N PHE A 206 -9.21 -0.42 -17.08
CA PHE A 206 -9.32 0.92 -17.66
C PHE A 206 -10.50 1.73 -17.11
N HIS A 207 -11.67 1.12 -17.01
CA HIS A 207 -12.86 1.79 -16.46
C HIS A 207 -12.78 1.95 -14.94
N PHE A 208 -12.18 1.01 -14.21
CA PHE A 208 -11.90 1.13 -12.78
C PHE A 208 -10.85 2.21 -12.46
N GLN A 209 -9.85 2.42 -13.31
CA GLN A 209 -8.90 3.54 -13.18
C GLN A 209 -9.58 4.90 -13.36
N LYS A 210 -10.72 4.95 -14.07
CA LYS A 210 -11.55 6.15 -14.24
C LYS A 210 -12.58 6.33 -13.11
N MET A 211 -12.83 5.30 -12.31
CA MET A 211 -13.61 5.41 -11.08
C MET A 211 -12.78 6.20 -10.04
N PRO A 212 -13.42 6.80 -9.02
CA PRO A 212 -12.69 7.47 -7.96
C PRO A 212 -11.64 6.51 -7.37
N PRO A 213 -10.35 6.89 -7.34
CA PRO A 213 -9.42 6.15 -6.51
C PRO A 213 -9.96 6.17 -5.08
N MET A 214 -9.93 5.02 -4.38
CA MET A 214 -10.38 4.98 -2.97
C MET A 214 -9.39 5.70 -2.04
N THR A 215 -8.24 6.10 -2.60
CA THR A 215 -7.30 7.07 -2.07
C THR A 215 -7.60 8.47 -2.63
N SER A 216 -7.47 9.46 -1.75
CA SER A 216 -7.70 10.90 -1.98
C SER A 216 -6.82 11.48 -3.10
N ALA A 217 -6.92 12.79 -3.37
CA ALA A 217 -6.21 13.57 -4.40
C ALA A 217 -4.67 13.39 -4.53
N TRP A 218 -4.03 12.59 -3.67
CA TRP A 218 -2.59 12.37 -3.52
C TRP A 218 -1.96 11.65 -4.71
N ASP A 219 -2.71 10.82 -5.44
CA ASP A 219 -2.20 10.20 -6.68
C ASP A 219 -1.95 11.20 -7.80
N LEU A 220 -2.46 12.43 -7.66
CA LEU A 220 -2.32 13.51 -8.62
C LEU A 220 -1.15 14.44 -8.28
N PHE A 221 -0.54 14.29 -7.09
CA PHE A 221 0.45 15.23 -6.58
C PHE A 221 1.71 15.28 -7.44
N VAL A 222 2.04 16.48 -7.87
CA VAL A 222 3.26 16.74 -8.66
C VAL A 222 4.47 16.47 -7.79
N ASP A 223 5.47 15.79 -8.37
CA ASP A 223 6.73 15.36 -7.77
C ASP A 223 6.63 14.48 -6.51
N ARG A 224 5.44 13.94 -6.20
CA ARG A 224 5.23 13.04 -5.05
C ARG A 224 6.27 11.93 -4.95
N ASP A 225 6.56 11.27 -6.07
CA ASP A 225 7.48 10.14 -6.10
C ASP A 225 8.91 10.55 -5.77
N HIS A 226 9.35 11.70 -6.31
CA HIS A 226 10.64 12.27 -5.99
C HIS A 226 10.72 12.66 -4.51
N ARG A 227 9.66 13.28 -3.96
CA ARG A 227 9.58 13.62 -2.53
C ARG A 227 9.62 12.38 -1.64
N PHE A 228 8.92 11.32 -2.02
CA PHE A 228 8.97 10.04 -1.32
C PHE A 228 10.38 9.45 -1.33
N ASP A 229 11.08 9.50 -2.47
CA ASP A 229 12.45 9.02 -2.59
C ASP A 229 13.40 9.83 -1.67
N VAL A 230 13.32 11.16 -1.69
CA VAL A 230 14.13 12.04 -0.83
C VAL A 230 13.86 11.76 0.65
N LEU A 231 12.60 11.65 1.04
CA LEU A 231 12.21 11.35 2.42
C LEU A 231 12.76 9.98 2.87
N CYS A 232 12.66 8.95 2.02
CA CYS A 232 13.23 7.64 2.32
C CYS A 232 14.74 7.71 2.48
N ASP A 233 15.44 8.36 1.54
CA ASP A 233 16.90 8.46 1.57
C ASP A 233 17.39 9.20 2.82
N GLN A 234 16.72 10.28 3.24
CA GLN A 234 17.02 10.98 4.48
C GLN A 234 16.70 10.14 5.72
N CYS A 235 15.55 9.45 5.76
CA CYS A 235 15.19 8.59 6.88
C CYS A 235 16.14 7.39 7.06
N LYS A 236 16.68 6.83 5.97
CA LYS A 236 17.66 5.72 6.05
C LYS A 236 18.89 6.10 6.87
N LEU A 237 19.33 7.35 6.79
CA LEU A 237 20.47 7.87 7.55
C LEU A 237 20.19 7.98 9.06
N LEU A 238 18.91 8.00 9.46
CA LEU A 238 18.46 8.16 10.84
C LEU A 238 18.07 6.83 11.50
N LEU A 239 17.95 5.76 10.71
CA LEU A 239 17.43 4.47 11.14
C LEU A 239 18.54 3.41 11.12
N PRO A 240 18.42 2.34 11.92
CA PRO A 240 19.31 1.20 11.81
C PRO A 240 19.30 0.64 10.38
N ALA A 241 20.49 0.31 9.86
CA ALA A 241 20.67 -0.27 8.52
C ALA A 241 19.73 -1.47 8.29
N TYR A 242 19.52 -2.26 9.35
CA TYR A 242 18.65 -3.42 9.35
C TYR A 242 17.69 -3.45 10.54
N PRO A 243 16.41 -3.83 10.34
CA PRO A 243 15.70 -4.06 9.07
C PRO A 243 15.12 -2.78 8.43
N TRP A 244 15.21 -1.64 9.11
CA TRP A 244 14.43 -0.44 8.81
C TRP A 244 14.87 0.30 7.55
N ALA A 245 16.15 0.66 7.44
CA ALA A 245 16.65 1.33 6.23
C ALA A 245 16.50 0.42 4.98
N CYS A 246 16.74 -0.88 5.15
CA CYS A 246 16.45 -1.88 4.12
C CYS A 246 14.97 -1.88 3.69
N TYR A 247 14.03 -1.80 4.63
CA TYR A 247 12.61 -1.74 4.29
C TYR A 247 12.26 -0.49 3.48
N LEU A 248 12.81 0.67 3.82
CA LEU A 248 12.61 1.91 3.05
C LEU A 248 13.12 1.77 1.61
N SER A 249 14.29 1.16 1.43
CA SER A 249 14.83 0.84 0.11
C SER A 249 13.96 -0.16 -0.67
N SER A 250 13.49 -1.22 -0.02
CA SER A 250 12.53 -2.15 -0.62
C SER A 250 11.21 -1.46 -0.98
N ALA A 251 10.79 -0.47 -0.18
CA ALA A 251 9.59 0.29 -0.42
C ALA A 251 9.69 1.19 -1.65
N GLN A 252 10.84 1.82 -1.87
CA GLN A 252 11.18 2.53 -3.10
C GLN A 252 11.08 1.61 -4.34
N ILE A 253 11.72 0.43 -4.30
CA ILE A 253 11.63 -0.56 -5.40
C ILE A 253 10.17 -0.96 -5.64
N TYR A 254 9.43 -1.26 -4.57
CA TYR A 254 8.04 -1.71 -4.65
C TYR A 254 7.13 -0.63 -5.25
N ASN A 255 7.18 0.60 -4.71
CA ASN A 255 6.42 1.75 -5.20
C ASN A 255 6.71 2.00 -6.69
N ARG A 256 7.99 1.97 -7.07
CA ARG A 256 8.42 2.19 -8.46
C ARG A 256 7.90 1.11 -9.40
N SER A 257 7.91 -0.16 -8.97
CA SER A 257 7.35 -1.26 -9.77
C SER A 257 5.85 -1.06 -10.04
N PHE A 258 5.09 -0.56 -9.06
CA PHE A 258 3.65 -0.34 -9.17
C PHE A 258 3.33 0.81 -10.14
N GLN A 259 4.07 1.90 -10.04
CA GLN A 259 3.94 3.06 -10.92
C GLN A 259 4.20 2.70 -12.37
N ILE A 260 5.35 2.06 -12.62
CA ILE A 260 5.75 1.68 -13.97
C ILE A 260 4.75 0.66 -14.54
N ALA A 261 4.26 -0.29 -13.74
CA ALA A 261 3.26 -1.26 -14.19
C ALA A 261 1.95 -0.61 -14.69
N ASN A 262 1.58 0.54 -14.13
CA ASN A 262 0.36 1.27 -14.50
C ASN A 262 0.54 2.29 -15.62
N ARG A 263 1.76 2.51 -16.13
CA ARG A 263 2.03 3.37 -17.31
C ARG A 263 1.51 2.72 -18.58
N THR A 264 0.45 3.28 -19.16
CA THR A 264 -0.16 2.82 -20.42
C THR A 264 0.48 3.46 -21.65
N ASP A 265 1.24 4.54 -21.47
CA ASP A 265 1.95 5.28 -22.52
C ASP A 265 3.28 4.64 -22.92
N LEU A 266 3.72 3.58 -22.22
CA LEU A 266 5.01 2.92 -22.44
C LEU A 266 4.83 1.45 -22.85
N SER A 267 5.66 0.99 -23.79
CA SER A 267 5.72 -0.43 -24.14
C SER A 267 6.22 -1.29 -22.96
N PRO A 268 5.88 -2.59 -22.90
CA PRO A 268 6.40 -3.49 -21.85
C PRO A 268 7.93 -3.47 -21.74
N ALA A 269 8.66 -3.42 -22.86
CA ALA A 269 10.11 -3.35 -22.88
C ALA A 269 10.66 -2.03 -22.33
N ALA A 270 10.01 -0.89 -22.65
CA ALA A 270 10.39 0.42 -22.12
C ALA A 270 10.15 0.50 -20.61
N ARG A 271 9.01 -0.02 -20.13
CA ARG A 271 8.69 -0.16 -18.70
C ARG A 271 9.79 -0.93 -17.97
N MET A 272 10.18 -2.09 -18.52
CA MET A 272 11.22 -2.91 -17.91
C MET A 272 12.58 -2.20 -17.87
N LYS A 273 12.97 -1.51 -18.96
CA LYS A 273 14.23 -0.74 -19.01
C LYS A 273 14.28 0.32 -17.92
N LEU A 274 13.21 1.10 -17.74
CA LEU A 274 13.12 2.13 -16.71
C LEU A 274 13.24 1.55 -15.30
N PHE A 275 12.57 0.42 -15.05
CA PHE A 275 12.62 -0.24 -13.75
C PHE A 275 14.04 -0.75 -13.42
N ARG A 276 14.71 -1.40 -14.37
CA ARG A 276 16.10 -1.86 -14.20
C ARG A 276 17.06 -0.69 -13.95
N GLN A 277 16.91 0.41 -14.68
CA GLN A 277 17.74 1.61 -14.48
C GLN A 277 17.59 2.20 -13.08
N TYR A 278 16.35 2.28 -12.58
CA TYR A 278 16.08 2.75 -11.23
C TYR A 278 16.70 1.84 -10.18
N CYS A 279 16.44 0.52 -10.26
CA CYS A 279 16.96 -0.43 -9.28
C CYS A 279 18.49 -0.52 -9.31
N LYS A 280 19.12 -0.34 -10.48
CA LYS A 280 20.58 -0.31 -10.58
C LYS A 280 21.20 0.80 -9.72
N LYS A 281 20.59 2.00 -9.67
CA LYS A 281 21.08 3.11 -8.84
C LYS A 281 21.01 2.78 -7.35
N LEU A 282 19.91 2.17 -6.92
CA LEU A 282 19.66 1.84 -5.52
C LEU A 282 20.49 0.62 -5.05
N LEU A 283 20.61 -0.41 -5.89
CA LEU A 283 21.40 -1.62 -5.60
C LEU A 283 22.92 -1.41 -5.76
N SER A 284 23.36 -0.32 -6.40
CA SER A 284 24.78 0.04 -6.49
C SER A 284 25.33 0.74 -5.25
N ASP A 285 24.46 1.06 -4.29
CA ASP A 285 24.88 1.61 -3.00
C ASP A 285 25.67 0.56 -2.20
N THR A 286 26.88 0.91 -1.77
CA THR A 286 27.82 0.01 -1.09
C THR A 286 27.27 -0.57 0.21
N GLU A 287 26.36 0.15 0.88
CA GLU A 287 25.72 -0.35 2.11
C GLU A 287 24.62 -1.38 1.81
N GLN A 288 24.13 -1.44 0.57
CA GLN A 288 22.94 -2.18 0.18
C GLN A 288 23.20 -3.30 -0.84
N GLN A 289 24.38 -3.29 -1.47
CA GLN A 289 24.76 -4.19 -2.57
C GLN A 289 24.68 -5.68 -2.24
N ASN A 290 24.78 -6.09 -0.98
CA ASN A 290 24.76 -7.50 -0.57
C ASN A 290 23.48 -7.91 0.15
N ASN A 291 22.43 -7.09 0.09
CA ASN A 291 21.22 -7.34 0.84
C ASN A 291 20.22 -8.21 0.07
N ALA A 292 20.09 -9.48 0.49
CA ALA A 292 19.20 -10.46 -0.14
C ALA A 292 17.72 -10.01 -0.19
N LEU A 293 17.26 -9.21 0.78
CA LEU A 293 15.90 -8.66 0.79
C LEU A 293 15.65 -7.68 -0.36
N LEU A 294 16.65 -6.87 -0.71
CA LEU A 294 16.52 -5.91 -1.81
C LEU A 294 16.46 -6.62 -3.16
N TYR A 295 17.24 -7.70 -3.31
CA TYR A 295 17.14 -8.56 -4.50
C TYR A 295 15.84 -9.35 -4.58
N LEU A 296 15.27 -9.75 -3.43
CA LEU A 296 13.90 -10.28 -3.37
C LEU A 296 12.89 -9.21 -3.83
N ALA A 297 12.96 -7.98 -3.32
CA ALA A 297 12.09 -6.87 -3.75
C ALA A 297 12.24 -6.56 -5.25
N TYR A 298 13.46 -6.57 -5.78
CA TYR A 298 13.74 -6.42 -7.20
C TYR A 298 13.08 -7.53 -8.03
N SER A 299 13.24 -8.79 -7.62
CA SER A 299 12.63 -9.95 -8.27
C SER A 299 11.10 -9.89 -8.25
N ILE A 300 10.49 -9.45 -7.14
CA ILE A 300 9.05 -9.18 -7.04
C ILE A 300 8.61 -8.11 -8.04
N GLY A 301 9.38 -7.03 -8.16
CA GLY A 301 9.12 -5.96 -9.13
C GLY A 301 9.19 -6.42 -10.59
N LEU A 302 10.16 -7.27 -10.93
CA LEU A 302 10.26 -7.89 -12.26
C LEU A 302 9.03 -8.73 -12.61
N ALA A 303 8.58 -9.58 -11.68
CA ALA A 303 7.38 -10.38 -11.87
C ALA A 303 6.13 -9.52 -12.07
N ARG A 304 5.99 -8.43 -11.30
CA ARG A 304 4.87 -7.48 -11.44
C ARG A 304 4.84 -6.81 -12.82
N LEU A 305 6.00 -6.58 -13.41
CA LEU A 305 6.13 -6.00 -14.75
C LEU A 305 5.99 -7.06 -15.87
N GLY A 306 5.80 -8.34 -15.51
CA GLY A 306 5.53 -9.43 -16.45
C GLY A 306 6.74 -10.28 -16.84
N ASP A 307 7.94 -10.02 -16.33
CA ASP A 307 9.13 -10.83 -16.64
C ASP A 307 9.39 -11.88 -15.57
N LEU A 308 8.59 -12.95 -15.63
CA LEU A 308 8.66 -14.08 -14.70
C LEU A 308 10.00 -14.84 -14.81
N ALA A 309 10.59 -14.91 -16.01
CA ALA A 309 11.84 -15.61 -16.25
C ALA A 309 13.04 -14.88 -15.63
N GLU A 310 13.16 -13.57 -15.84
CA GLU A 310 14.20 -12.78 -15.17
C GLU A 310 13.99 -12.74 -13.66
N SER A 311 12.73 -12.63 -13.21
CA SER A 311 12.38 -12.69 -11.78
C SER A 311 12.90 -13.98 -11.13
N ALA A 312 12.59 -15.15 -11.71
CA ALA A 312 13.05 -16.45 -11.21
C ALA A 312 14.58 -16.54 -11.23
N ASN A 313 15.21 -16.16 -12.34
CA ASN A 313 16.67 -16.21 -12.48
C ASN A 313 17.41 -15.31 -11.49
N SER A 314 16.92 -14.09 -11.26
CA SER A 314 17.52 -13.15 -10.30
C SER A 314 17.39 -13.66 -8.86
N ALA A 315 16.21 -14.17 -8.50
CA ALA A 315 15.99 -14.72 -7.16
C ALA A 315 16.83 -15.99 -6.94
N HIS A 316 16.96 -16.86 -7.95
CA HIS A 316 17.76 -18.07 -7.86
C HIS A 316 19.26 -17.76 -7.66
N LYS A 317 19.80 -16.79 -8.41
CA LYS A 317 21.19 -16.31 -8.21
C LYS A 317 21.42 -15.76 -6.81
N THR A 318 20.45 -15.00 -6.29
CA THR A 318 20.51 -14.44 -4.94
C THR A 318 20.51 -15.55 -3.89
N LEU A 319 19.58 -16.51 -4.01
CA LEU A 319 19.48 -17.66 -3.12
C LEU A 319 20.78 -18.49 -3.12
N ALA A 320 21.33 -18.79 -4.30
CA ALA A 320 22.57 -19.53 -4.44
C ALA A 320 23.76 -18.80 -3.76
N SER A 321 23.83 -17.47 -3.89
CA SER A 321 24.85 -16.65 -3.22
C SER A 321 24.72 -16.71 -1.70
N VAL A 322 23.50 -16.57 -1.16
CA VAL A 322 23.25 -16.61 0.29
C VAL A 322 23.58 -17.99 0.87
N CYS A 323 23.12 -19.05 0.21
CA CYS A 323 23.39 -20.43 0.64
C CYS A 323 24.88 -20.80 0.54
N GLY A 324 25.59 -20.25 -0.45
CA GLY A 324 27.02 -20.51 -0.64
C GLY A 324 27.91 -19.92 0.46
N VAL A 325 27.47 -18.86 1.14
CA VAL A 325 28.24 -18.20 2.20
C VAL A 325 27.84 -18.69 3.60
N GLU A 326 26.54 -18.87 3.85
CA GLU A 326 26.01 -19.06 5.22
C GLU A 326 25.16 -20.34 5.38
N GLY A 327 25.07 -21.22 4.37
CA GLY A 327 24.06 -22.29 4.25
C GLY A 327 23.72 -23.09 5.51
N VAL A 328 24.70 -23.71 6.17
CA VAL A 328 24.47 -24.51 7.39
C VAL A 328 24.16 -23.62 8.61
N ALA A 329 24.80 -22.45 8.71
CA ALA A 329 24.61 -21.51 9.81
C ALA A 329 23.21 -20.88 9.77
N LEU A 330 22.68 -20.61 8.56
CA LEU A 330 21.34 -20.06 8.36
C LEU A 330 20.25 -20.96 8.93
N LEU A 331 20.30 -22.26 8.64
CA LEU A 331 19.31 -23.18 9.18
C LEU A 331 19.44 -23.37 10.69
N GLN A 332 20.52 -22.93 11.32
CA GLN A 332 20.69 -22.92 12.78
C GLN A 332 20.33 -21.57 13.41
N ALA A 333 20.07 -20.54 12.60
CA ALA A 333 19.71 -19.23 13.08
C ALA A 333 18.36 -19.24 13.85
N PRO A 334 18.18 -18.33 14.81
CA PRO A 334 16.92 -18.13 15.51
C PRO A 334 15.73 -17.88 14.56
N PHE A 335 14.51 -18.21 14.98
CA PHE A 335 13.31 -18.06 14.13
C PHE A 335 13.08 -16.62 13.63
N ASP A 336 13.44 -15.64 14.46
CA ASP A 336 13.31 -14.20 14.21
C ASP A 336 14.50 -13.63 13.42
N ASP A 337 15.48 -14.48 13.11
CA ASP A 337 16.53 -14.11 12.18
C ASP A 337 15.92 -13.82 10.81
N VAL A 338 16.17 -12.61 10.37
CA VAL A 338 15.52 -12.06 9.20
C VAL A 338 16.24 -12.55 7.93
N GLN A 339 17.52 -12.92 8.00
CA GLN A 339 18.24 -13.55 6.91
C GLN A 339 17.72 -14.97 6.66
N LEU A 340 17.41 -15.75 7.71
CA LEU A 340 16.71 -17.02 7.62
C LEU A 340 15.33 -16.84 6.97
N SER A 341 14.53 -15.89 7.48
CA SER A 341 13.20 -15.56 6.92
C SER A 341 13.30 -15.22 5.43
N THR A 342 14.24 -14.35 5.07
CA THR A 342 14.51 -13.92 3.68
C THR A 342 14.89 -15.09 2.80
N THR A 343 15.77 -15.98 3.28
CA THR A 343 16.26 -17.14 2.54
C THR A 343 15.14 -18.12 2.26
N LEU A 344 14.30 -18.43 3.25
CA LEU A 344 13.15 -19.32 3.08
C LEU A 344 12.10 -18.72 2.13
N VAL A 345 11.85 -17.40 2.21
CA VAL A 345 10.95 -16.72 1.27
C VAL A 345 11.54 -16.68 -0.14
N LEU A 346 12.86 -16.48 -0.31
CA LEU A 346 13.54 -16.57 -1.59
C LEU A 346 13.43 -17.98 -2.19
N LEU A 347 13.62 -19.02 -1.38
CA LEU A 347 13.43 -20.41 -1.80
C LEU A 347 12.02 -20.65 -2.34
N CYS A 348 11.01 -20.25 -1.57
CA CYS A 348 9.61 -20.34 -1.98
C CYS A 348 9.36 -19.55 -3.26
N TRP A 349 9.84 -18.30 -3.33
CA TRP A 349 9.67 -17.42 -4.48
C TRP A 349 10.27 -18.00 -5.76
N VAL A 350 11.48 -18.55 -5.71
CA VAL A 350 12.11 -19.21 -6.87
C VAL A 350 11.27 -20.41 -7.32
N ALA A 351 10.80 -21.22 -6.38
CA ALA A 351 9.96 -22.38 -6.68
C ALA A 351 8.63 -21.97 -7.30
N GLU A 352 7.93 -20.99 -6.72
CA GLU A 352 6.68 -20.43 -7.23
C GLU A 352 6.82 -19.96 -8.68
N ARG A 353 7.79 -19.07 -8.96
CA ARG A 353 8.01 -18.50 -10.30
C ARG A 353 8.41 -19.58 -11.31
N SER A 354 9.18 -20.59 -10.89
CA SER A 354 9.55 -21.71 -11.74
C SER A 354 8.32 -22.54 -12.15
N LEU A 355 7.40 -22.80 -11.21
CA LEU A 355 6.18 -23.54 -11.50
C LEU A 355 5.20 -22.73 -12.36
N GLU A 356 5.13 -21.40 -12.18
CA GLU A 356 4.30 -20.53 -13.02
C GLU A 356 4.73 -20.49 -14.48
N LEU A 357 6.03 -20.61 -14.77
CA LEU A 357 6.55 -20.68 -16.14
C LEU A 357 6.11 -21.97 -16.85
N SER A 358 6.20 -23.11 -16.15
CA SER A 358 5.66 -24.40 -16.58
C SER A 358 5.80 -25.40 -15.45
N VAL A 359 4.67 -25.95 -15.00
CA VAL A 359 4.67 -26.99 -13.95
C VAL A 359 5.33 -28.26 -14.48
N GLU A 360 4.99 -28.68 -15.69
CA GLU A 360 5.49 -29.92 -16.31
C GLU A 360 7.01 -29.90 -16.51
N GLN A 361 7.56 -28.76 -16.94
CA GLN A 361 8.99 -28.65 -17.25
C GLN A 361 9.85 -28.38 -16.02
N ASN A 362 9.31 -27.73 -14.99
CA ASN A 362 10.11 -27.24 -13.86
C ASN A 362 9.86 -27.99 -12.54
N ALA A 363 8.89 -28.90 -12.45
CA ALA A 363 8.63 -29.65 -11.21
C ALA A 363 9.89 -30.39 -10.69
N SER A 364 10.65 -31.06 -11.56
CA SER A 364 11.89 -31.74 -11.16
C SER A 364 12.95 -30.77 -10.64
N ARG A 365 13.11 -29.62 -11.30
CA ARG A 365 14.03 -28.55 -10.86
C ARG A 365 13.66 -28.00 -9.49
N VAL A 366 12.36 -27.88 -9.20
CA VAL A 366 11.87 -27.43 -7.88
C VAL A 366 12.11 -28.48 -6.81
N VAL A 367 11.89 -29.76 -7.13
CA VAL A 367 12.26 -30.87 -6.23
C VAL A 367 13.75 -30.82 -5.91
N ASP A 368 14.62 -30.68 -6.92
CA ASP A 368 16.06 -30.61 -6.75
C ASP A 368 16.48 -29.39 -5.92
N LEU A 369 15.89 -28.21 -6.21
CA LEU A 369 16.15 -26.97 -5.50
C LEU A 369 15.82 -27.08 -4.01
N ILE A 370 14.61 -27.52 -3.67
CA ILE A 370 14.16 -27.61 -2.28
C ILE A 370 14.91 -28.74 -1.55
N SER A 371 15.10 -29.88 -2.20
CA SER A 371 15.80 -31.02 -1.59
C SER A 371 17.27 -30.70 -1.32
N SER A 372 17.97 -30.06 -2.27
CA SER A 372 19.37 -29.64 -2.08
C SER A 372 19.50 -28.59 -0.99
N PHE A 373 18.61 -27.59 -0.94
CA PHE A 373 18.62 -26.59 0.13
C PHE A 373 18.57 -27.23 1.53
N PHE A 374 17.64 -28.15 1.77
CA PHE A 374 17.49 -28.79 3.09
C PHE A 374 18.57 -29.85 3.37
N LEU A 375 19.05 -30.58 2.36
CA LEU A 375 20.10 -31.58 2.56
C LEU A 375 21.48 -30.94 2.75
N ASP A 376 21.88 -30.00 1.89
CA ASP A 376 23.19 -29.32 1.94
C ASP A 376 23.37 -28.60 3.29
N ALA A 377 22.31 -27.95 3.76
CA ALA A 377 22.33 -27.25 5.04
C ALA A 377 22.35 -28.18 6.27
N CYS A 378 22.06 -29.48 6.10
CA CYS A 378 22.13 -30.47 7.18
C CYS A 378 23.45 -31.24 7.21
N THR A 379 24.08 -31.48 6.06
CA THR A 379 25.30 -32.30 5.93
C THR A 379 26.56 -31.47 5.75
N GLY A 380 26.44 -30.20 5.37
CA GLY A 380 27.57 -29.38 4.91
C GLY A 380 28.22 -29.88 3.61
N VAL A 381 27.61 -30.88 2.95
CA VAL A 381 28.15 -31.58 1.78
C VAL A 381 27.01 -31.81 0.80
N ARG A 382 27.20 -31.38 -0.46
CA ARG A 382 26.24 -31.62 -1.55
C ARG A 382 26.04 -33.12 -1.77
N PRO A 383 24.86 -33.71 -1.48
CA PRO A 383 24.67 -35.13 -1.57
C PRO A 383 24.61 -35.57 -3.05
N PRO A 384 25.07 -36.80 -3.38
CA PRO A 384 24.90 -37.36 -4.71
C PRO A 384 23.42 -37.66 -5.01
N PRO A 385 22.99 -37.59 -6.29
CA PRO A 385 21.61 -37.85 -6.65
C PRO A 385 21.28 -39.35 -6.50
N ALA A 386 20.10 -39.62 -5.91
CA ALA A 386 19.40 -40.91 -5.88
C ALA A 386 19.96 -42.02 -4.96
N ALA A 387 19.50 -42.02 -3.69
CA ALA A 387 19.35 -43.23 -2.88
C ALA A 387 18.10 -43.10 -2.00
N ALA A 388 17.36 -44.17 -1.71
CA ALA A 388 16.21 -44.13 -0.80
C ALA A 388 16.56 -43.54 0.59
N GLY A 389 17.83 -43.62 1.00
CA GLY A 389 18.37 -42.97 2.20
C GLY A 389 18.29 -41.44 2.18
N SER A 390 18.36 -40.78 1.01
CA SER A 390 18.31 -39.32 0.91
C SER A 390 16.91 -38.77 1.17
N VAL A 391 15.85 -39.52 0.82
CA VAL A 391 14.45 -39.11 1.07
C VAL A 391 14.10 -39.19 2.56
N VAL A 392 14.53 -40.25 3.24
CA VAL A 392 14.36 -40.39 4.70
C VAL A 392 15.13 -39.30 5.44
N GLN A 393 16.36 -39.03 5.02
CA GLN A 393 17.18 -37.94 5.56
C GLN A 393 16.50 -36.58 5.34
N LEU A 394 16.06 -36.27 4.12
CA LEU A 394 15.35 -35.04 3.79
C LEU A 394 14.13 -34.82 4.67
N LYS A 395 13.28 -35.86 4.82
CA LYS A 395 12.09 -35.80 5.68
C LYS A 395 12.46 -35.53 7.14
N SER A 396 13.47 -36.21 7.66
CA SER A 396 13.93 -36.03 9.04
C SER A 396 14.52 -34.64 9.28
N SER A 397 15.24 -34.09 8.29
CA SER A 397 15.81 -32.74 8.32
C SER A 397 14.74 -31.67 8.34
N PHE A 398 13.74 -31.80 7.46
CA PHE A 398 12.61 -30.91 7.40
C PHE A 398 11.86 -30.89 8.74
N GLN A 399 11.52 -32.08 9.27
CA GLN A 399 10.82 -32.21 10.55
C GLN A 399 11.60 -31.59 11.72
N ARG A 400 12.93 -31.74 11.75
CA ARG A 400 13.76 -31.15 12.80
C ARG A 400 13.71 -29.63 12.78
N LEU A 401 13.86 -29.02 11.59
CA LEU A 401 13.79 -27.57 11.45
C LEU A 401 12.38 -27.05 11.76
N GLU A 402 11.35 -27.71 11.24
CA GLU A 402 9.96 -27.35 11.46
C GLU A 402 9.58 -27.38 12.95
N GLN A 403 9.96 -28.44 13.67
CA GLN A 403 9.72 -28.55 15.11
C GLN A 403 10.43 -27.46 15.91
N ARG A 404 11.68 -27.13 15.53
CA ARG A 404 12.42 -26.05 16.19
C ARG A 404 11.74 -24.71 15.96
N LEU A 405 11.48 -24.35 14.69
CA LEU A 405 10.86 -23.07 14.33
C LEU A 405 9.48 -22.92 14.95
N ARG A 406 8.71 -24.02 15.04
CA ARG A 406 7.43 -24.05 15.75
C ARG A 406 7.59 -23.75 17.24
N ALA A 407 8.52 -24.43 17.92
CA ALA A 407 8.76 -24.23 19.35
C ALA A 407 9.22 -22.78 19.64
N GLU A 408 10.14 -22.25 18.85
CA GLU A 408 10.63 -20.87 18.97
C GLU A 408 9.51 -19.85 18.67
N TYR A 409 8.64 -20.13 17.69
CA TYR A 409 7.47 -19.30 17.41
C TYR A 409 6.50 -19.25 18.60
N GLU A 410 6.16 -20.40 19.18
CA GLU A 410 5.28 -20.51 20.35
C GLU A 410 5.88 -19.82 21.58
N GLN A 411 7.18 -19.99 21.82
CA GLN A 411 7.91 -19.28 22.88
C GLN A 411 7.89 -17.76 22.67
N CYS A 412 8.03 -17.30 21.42
CA CYS A 412 7.96 -15.87 21.10
C CYS A 412 6.59 -15.28 21.45
N LEU A 413 5.49 -16.01 21.27
CA LEU A 413 4.16 -15.55 21.67
C LEU A 413 4.01 -15.43 23.19
N LEU A 414 4.75 -16.25 23.96
CA LEU A 414 4.73 -16.27 25.42
C LEU A 414 5.67 -15.23 26.07
N GLY A 415 6.50 -14.54 25.27
CA GLY A 415 7.39 -13.46 25.75
C GLY A 415 8.71 -13.91 26.37
N GLU A 416 9.04 -15.21 26.32
CA GLU A 416 10.28 -15.77 26.87
C GLU A 416 11.27 -16.04 25.72
N ILE A 417 12.17 -15.09 25.42
CA ILE A 417 13.55 -15.24 24.89
C ILE A 417 14.09 -13.87 24.46
N GLY A 418 15.33 -13.55 24.85
CA GLY A 418 15.98 -12.25 24.72
C GLY A 418 16.31 -11.81 23.29
N VAL A 419 15.65 -10.74 22.87
CA VAL A 419 15.95 -9.55 22.02
C VAL A 419 14.61 -8.80 22.07
N GLY A 420 14.61 -7.46 22.16
CA GLY A 420 13.39 -6.67 22.37
C GLY A 420 12.24 -7.10 21.45
N PRO A 421 11.00 -7.26 21.95
CA PRO A 421 9.92 -7.91 21.22
C PRO A 421 9.59 -7.26 19.87
N SER A 422 9.88 -5.98 19.59
CA SER A 422 9.27 -5.30 18.43
C SER A 422 10.06 -5.30 17.12
N SER A 423 11.39 -5.54 17.13
CA SER A 423 12.15 -5.77 15.88
C SER A 423 11.76 -7.09 15.20
N ARG A 424 11.39 -8.10 16.00
CA ARG A 424 10.91 -9.41 15.53
C ARG A 424 9.59 -9.32 14.78
N HIS A 425 8.64 -8.57 15.34
CA HIS A 425 7.32 -8.36 14.74
C HIS A 425 7.38 -7.53 13.47
N PHE A 426 8.40 -6.66 13.32
CA PHE A 426 8.65 -5.94 12.06
C PHE A 426 8.98 -6.92 10.93
N SER A 427 9.93 -7.81 11.17
CA SER A 427 10.40 -8.79 10.17
C SER A 427 9.29 -9.75 9.77
N ILE A 428 8.53 -10.26 10.76
CA ILE A 428 7.34 -11.09 10.52
C ILE A 428 6.26 -10.27 9.79
N GLY A 429 6.05 -9.01 10.17
CA GLY A 429 5.09 -8.10 9.56
C GLY A 429 5.31 -7.86 8.06
N TRP A 430 6.55 -8.03 7.59
CA TRP A 430 6.91 -7.86 6.19
C TRP A 430 6.91 -9.19 5.41
N LEU A 431 7.68 -10.18 5.88
CA LEU A 431 7.93 -11.43 5.14
C LEU A 431 7.03 -12.60 5.57
N GLY A 432 6.40 -12.52 6.74
CA GLY A 432 5.87 -13.67 7.46
C GLY A 432 6.95 -14.39 8.28
N SER A 433 6.52 -15.32 9.13
CA SER A 433 7.44 -16.10 9.97
C SER A 433 8.19 -17.17 9.16
N SER A 434 9.44 -17.44 9.58
CA SER A 434 10.26 -18.56 9.07
C SER A 434 9.52 -19.90 9.14
N TYR A 435 8.68 -20.10 10.16
CA TYR A 435 7.86 -21.31 10.30
C TYR A 435 6.87 -21.48 9.14
N VAL A 436 6.08 -20.45 8.83
CA VAL A 436 5.08 -20.51 7.74
C VAL A 436 5.76 -20.64 6.38
N ALA A 437 6.89 -19.96 6.16
CA ALA A 437 7.68 -20.12 4.94
C ALA A 437 8.26 -21.54 4.78
N CYS A 438 8.77 -22.13 5.87
CA CYS A 438 9.26 -23.51 5.88
C CYS A 438 8.14 -24.50 5.52
N ARG A 439 6.95 -24.38 6.14
CA ARG A 439 5.77 -25.21 5.84
C ARG A 439 5.31 -25.05 4.38
N HIS A 440 5.39 -23.84 3.82
CA HIS A 440 5.08 -23.61 2.41
C HIS A 440 6.08 -24.29 1.46
N ALA A 441 7.38 -24.21 1.74
CA ALA A 441 8.40 -24.93 0.97
C ALA A 441 8.13 -26.46 0.94
N TRP A 442 7.65 -27.02 2.04
CA TRP A 442 7.23 -28.43 2.11
C TRP A 442 6.01 -28.74 1.25
N ALA A 443 5.00 -27.87 1.27
CA ALA A 443 3.84 -28.02 0.40
C ALA A 443 4.22 -27.95 -1.09
N LEU A 444 5.13 -27.05 -1.47
CA LEU A 444 5.67 -26.94 -2.82
C LEU A 444 6.45 -28.20 -3.25
N LEU A 445 7.24 -28.78 -2.35
CA LEU A 445 7.92 -30.06 -2.59
C LEU A 445 6.93 -31.19 -2.84
N HIS A 446 5.93 -31.34 -1.96
CA HIS A 446 4.87 -32.35 -2.10
C HIS A 446 4.10 -32.20 -3.42
N PHE A 447 3.75 -30.96 -3.77
CA PHE A 447 3.08 -30.64 -5.02
C PHE A 447 3.94 -31.02 -6.25
N SER A 448 5.23 -30.68 -6.21
CA SER A 448 6.19 -30.96 -7.29
C SER A 448 6.49 -32.47 -7.45
N LEU A 449 6.43 -33.23 -6.36
CA LEU A 449 6.51 -34.70 -6.37
C LEU A 449 5.25 -35.39 -6.90
N GLY A 450 4.18 -34.64 -7.19
CA GLY A 450 2.93 -35.19 -7.72
C GLY A 450 1.99 -35.74 -6.65
N SER A 451 2.12 -35.29 -5.39
CA SER A 451 1.15 -35.60 -4.32
C SER A 451 -0.25 -35.09 -4.68
N ARG A 452 -1.29 -35.62 -4.03
CA ARG A 452 -2.65 -35.12 -4.26
C ARG A 452 -2.76 -33.68 -3.73
N LEU A 453 -3.69 -32.90 -4.31
CA LEU A 453 -3.88 -31.52 -3.88
C LEU A 453 -4.35 -31.47 -2.42
N GLU A 454 -5.20 -32.43 -2.03
CA GLU A 454 -5.73 -32.59 -0.68
C GLU A 454 -4.61 -32.80 0.35
N ASP A 455 -3.58 -33.58 0.01
CA ASP A 455 -2.40 -33.78 0.86
C ASP A 455 -1.63 -32.47 1.08
N CYS A 456 -1.54 -31.64 0.02
CA CYS A 456 -0.90 -30.33 0.10
C CYS A 456 -1.74 -29.35 0.94
N GLN A 457 -3.06 -29.38 0.78
CA GLN A 457 -4.00 -28.55 1.57
C GLN A 457 -4.00 -28.93 3.05
N GLN A 458 -3.82 -30.22 3.37
CA GLN A 458 -3.67 -30.68 4.75
C GLN A 458 -2.46 -30.05 5.44
N ILE A 459 -1.32 -29.88 4.74
CA ILE A 459 -0.14 -29.20 5.30
C ILE A 459 -0.48 -27.79 5.76
N TYR A 460 -1.24 -27.04 4.96
CA TYR A 460 -1.67 -25.67 5.30
C TYR A 460 -2.71 -25.66 6.42
N GLU A 461 -3.66 -26.60 6.41
CA GLU A 461 -4.67 -26.74 7.47
C GLU A 461 -4.04 -27.02 8.83
N GLU A 462 -3.15 -28.00 8.91
CA GLU A 462 -2.36 -28.29 10.11
C GLU A 462 -1.57 -27.06 10.58
N THR A 463 -0.99 -26.32 9.64
CA THR A 463 -0.24 -25.08 9.95
C THR A 463 -1.15 -24.05 10.58
N ARG A 464 -2.33 -23.77 9.99
CA ARG A 464 -3.32 -22.82 10.54
C ARG A 464 -3.85 -23.26 11.89
N GLU A 465 -4.18 -24.53 12.07
CA GLU A 465 -4.58 -25.06 13.37
C GLU A 465 -3.50 -24.84 14.41
N GLN A 466 -2.23 -25.05 14.05
CA GLN A 466 -1.13 -24.82 14.97
C GLN A 466 -1.00 -23.35 15.36
N LEU A 467 -1.08 -22.43 14.40
CA LEU A 467 -1.08 -20.99 14.67
C LEU A 467 -2.24 -20.60 15.60
N LYS A 468 -3.46 -21.13 15.36
CA LYS A 468 -4.62 -20.87 16.22
C LYS A 468 -4.47 -21.44 17.63
N ARG A 469 -3.90 -22.64 17.78
CA ARG A 469 -3.61 -23.26 19.09
C ARG A 469 -2.60 -22.43 19.88
N ALA A 470 -1.52 -22.03 19.22
CA ALA A 470 -0.48 -21.18 19.80
C ALA A 470 -1.08 -19.86 20.29
N TRP A 471 -1.98 -19.26 19.52
CA TRP A 471 -2.72 -18.07 19.93
C TRP A 471 -3.62 -18.27 21.14
N SER A 472 -4.44 -19.33 21.14
CA SER A 472 -5.40 -19.57 22.23
C SER A 472 -4.72 -19.84 23.57
N ALA A 473 -3.44 -20.24 23.54
CA ALA A 473 -2.64 -20.51 24.72
C ALA A 473 -2.15 -19.24 25.44
N VAL A 474 -2.19 -18.06 24.80
CA VAL A 474 -1.67 -16.83 25.40
C VAL A 474 -2.81 -15.89 25.83
N SER A 475 -2.80 -15.51 27.11
CA SER A 475 -3.72 -14.51 27.68
C SER A 475 -3.05 -13.14 27.79
N GLY A 476 -3.77 -12.05 27.54
CA GLY A 476 -3.24 -10.69 27.71
C GLY A 476 -2.24 -10.21 26.64
N ILE A 477 -2.24 -10.83 25.45
CA ILE A 477 -1.34 -10.51 24.33
C ILE A 477 -1.45 -9.03 23.93
N ASP A 478 -0.32 -8.38 23.68
CA ASP A 478 -0.31 -7.03 23.13
C ASP A 478 -0.90 -6.98 21.69
N GLY A 479 -1.29 -5.79 21.25
CA GLY A 479 -1.88 -5.62 19.92
C GLY A 479 -0.94 -5.91 18.74
N ARG A 480 0.38 -6.02 18.96
CA ARG A 480 1.39 -6.24 17.91
C ARG A 480 1.59 -7.72 17.63
N THR A 481 1.67 -8.54 18.68
CA THR A 481 1.73 -10.00 18.55
C THR A 481 0.45 -10.56 17.95
N LYS A 482 -0.70 -10.00 18.36
CA LYS A 482 -2.01 -10.26 17.73
C LYS A 482 -1.98 -10.02 16.21
N TYR A 483 -1.27 -8.99 15.78
CA TYR A 483 -1.23 -8.61 14.38
C TYR A 483 -0.29 -9.50 13.55
N ALA A 484 0.91 -9.82 14.07
CA ALA A 484 1.86 -10.68 13.38
C ALA A 484 1.29 -12.08 13.11
N LEU A 485 0.58 -12.66 14.09
CA LEU A 485 -0.03 -13.97 13.89
C LEU A 485 -1.21 -13.93 12.90
N GLN A 486 -2.00 -12.86 12.90
CA GLN A 486 -3.03 -12.68 11.88
C GLN A 486 -2.41 -12.67 10.47
N LEU A 487 -1.25 -12.03 10.31
CA LEU A 487 -0.55 -12.00 9.03
C LEU A 487 -0.02 -13.38 8.61
N ASP A 488 0.49 -14.18 9.55
CA ASP A 488 0.93 -15.56 9.28
C ASP A 488 -0.23 -16.44 8.82
N VAL A 489 -1.41 -16.32 9.44
CA VAL A 489 -2.62 -17.01 9.01
C VAL A 489 -3.05 -16.55 7.61
N GLU A 490 -3.07 -15.24 7.36
CA GLU A 490 -3.37 -14.68 6.05
C GLU A 490 -2.40 -15.18 4.97
N ARG A 491 -1.10 -15.21 5.27
CA ARG A 491 -0.07 -15.70 4.35
C ARG A 491 -0.27 -17.18 4.02
N CYS A 492 -0.57 -18.00 5.04
CA CYS A 492 -0.85 -19.41 4.88
C CYS A 492 -2.07 -19.65 3.96
N CYS A 493 -3.15 -18.88 4.15
CA CYS A 493 -4.33 -18.91 3.29
C CYS A 493 -4.01 -18.48 1.84
N GLU A 494 -3.21 -17.44 1.66
CA GLU A 494 -2.82 -16.94 0.34
C GLU A 494 -1.96 -17.94 -0.44
N TRP A 495 -1.02 -18.61 0.23
CA TRP A 495 -0.21 -19.65 -0.39
C TRP A 495 -0.98 -20.92 -0.72
N GLU A 496 -1.93 -21.33 0.13
CA GLU A 496 -2.84 -22.42 -0.22
C GLU A 496 -3.64 -22.08 -1.47
N LEU A 497 -4.25 -20.89 -1.51
CA LEU A 497 -5.02 -20.42 -2.66
C LEU A 497 -4.16 -20.31 -3.93
N TRP A 498 -2.93 -19.79 -3.81
CA TRP A 498 -1.99 -19.73 -4.94
C TRP A 498 -1.72 -21.12 -5.51
N LEU A 499 -1.48 -22.12 -4.65
CA LEU A 499 -1.21 -23.50 -5.08
C LEU A 499 -2.43 -24.13 -5.77
N VAL A 500 -3.63 -23.90 -5.24
CA VAL A 500 -4.89 -24.37 -5.85
C VAL A 500 -5.10 -23.73 -7.23
N ASN A 501 -4.83 -22.43 -7.36
CA ASN A 501 -4.90 -21.71 -8.64
C ASN A 501 -3.84 -22.18 -9.65
N LEU A 502 -2.65 -22.57 -9.19
CA LEU A 502 -1.64 -23.17 -10.04
C LEU A 502 -2.09 -24.54 -10.56
N GLN A 503 -2.64 -25.39 -9.69
CA GLN A 503 -3.13 -26.72 -10.06
C GLN A 503 -4.30 -26.65 -11.05
N SER A 504 -5.20 -25.68 -10.90
CA SER A 504 -6.32 -25.49 -11.84
C SER A 504 -5.84 -25.11 -13.25
N ARG A 505 -4.68 -24.46 -13.38
CA ARG A 505 -4.03 -24.14 -14.67
C ARG A 505 -3.33 -25.35 -15.32
N ARG A 506 -2.85 -26.31 -14.52
CA ARG A 506 -2.11 -27.51 -14.97
C ARG A 506 -2.95 -28.46 -15.84
N ARG A 507 -4.25 -28.59 -15.57
CA ARG A 507 -5.16 -29.48 -16.32
C ARG A 507 -5.74 -28.77 -17.56
N LEU A 508 -4.96 -28.68 -18.63
CA LEU A 508 -5.41 -28.34 -20.00
C LEU A 508 -6.39 -27.14 -20.10
N GLY A 509 -6.14 -26.06 -19.36
CA GLY A 509 -6.86 -24.79 -19.53
C GLY A 509 -8.31 -24.75 -19.02
N LEU A 510 -8.82 -25.83 -18.38
CA LEU A 510 -10.12 -25.79 -17.72
C LEU A 510 -9.94 -25.30 -16.28
N HIS A 511 -10.03 -23.98 -16.09
CA HIS A 511 -10.16 -23.37 -14.77
C HIS A 511 -11.31 -24.06 -14.02
N GLN A 512 -11.05 -24.89 -13.00
CA GLN A 512 -12.10 -25.56 -12.22
C GLN A 512 -12.63 -24.60 -11.16
N PRO A 513 -13.73 -23.87 -11.40
CA PRO A 513 -14.15 -22.79 -10.53
C PRO A 513 -14.60 -23.34 -9.16
N ALA A 514 -15.17 -24.55 -9.17
CA ALA A 514 -15.64 -25.25 -7.98
C ALA A 514 -14.54 -25.43 -6.92
N VAL A 515 -13.34 -25.90 -7.32
CA VAL A 515 -12.24 -26.17 -6.38
C VAL A 515 -11.74 -24.87 -5.74
N VAL A 516 -11.60 -23.80 -6.52
CA VAL A 516 -11.17 -22.49 -6.01
C VAL A 516 -12.24 -21.92 -5.07
N ILE A 517 -13.51 -21.96 -5.46
CA ILE A 517 -14.64 -21.48 -4.64
C ILE A 517 -14.75 -22.26 -3.33
N GLU A 518 -14.64 -23.59 -3.36
CA GLU A 518 -14.69 -24.44 -2.18
C GLU A 518 -13.53 -24.14 -1.23
N THR A 519 -12.31 -24.03 -1.77
CA THR A 519 -11.12 -23.64 -1.00
C THR A 519 -11.32 -22.28 -0.36
N VAL A 520 -11.75 -21.27 -1.11
CA VAL A 520 -11.96 -19.93 -0.56
C VAL A 520 -13.06 -19.93 0.52
N ASN A 521 -14.15 -20.69 0.35
CA ASN A 521 -15.18 -20.84 1.37
C ASN A 521 -14.64 -21.52 2.64
N LYS A 522 -13.72 -22.48 2.52
CA LYS A 522 -13.02 -23.11 3.65
C LYS A 522 -12.11 -22.12 4.38
N LEU A 523 -11.42 -21.24 3.65
CA LEU A 523 -10.46 -20.28 4.22
C LEU A 523 -11.12 -19.01 4.77
N TRP A 524 -12.33 -18.68 4.32
CA TRP A 524 -13.02 -17.43 4.68
C TRP A 524 -13.20 -17.21 6.18
N PRO A 525 -13.60 -18.21 7.00
CA PRO A 525 -13.78 -18.02 8.44
C PRO A 525 -12.49 -17.56 9.15
N ASP A 526 -11.34 -18.00 8.65
CA ASP A 526 -10.03 -17.70 9.25
C ASP A 526 -9.52 -16.32 8.86
N CYS A 527 -9.94 -15.83 7.69
CA CYS A 527 -9.49 -14.58 7.08
C CYS A 527 -10.66 -13.83 6.44
N PRO A 528 -11.67 -13.37 7.22
CA PRO A 528 -12.95 -12.91 6.68
C PRO A 528 -12.86 -11.65 5.82
N ASN A 529 -11.76 -10.92 5.95
CA ASN A 529 -11.48 -9.64 5.34
C ASN A 529 -10.31 -9.70 4.33
N ASN A 530 -9.73 -10.87 4.07
CA ASN A 530 -8.54 -10.96 3.21
C ASN A 530 -8.89 -10.61 1.76
N ALA A 531 -8.26 -9.55 1.25
CA ALA A 531 -8.53 -9.01 -0.07
C ALA A 531 -8.16 -9.99 -1.19
N SER A 532 -7.09 -10.77 -1.01
CA SER A 532 -6.61 -11.76 -2.00
C SER A 532 -7.61 -12.90 -2.18
N LEU A 533 -8.18 -13.42 -1.08
CA LEU A 533 -9.23 -14.44 -1.10
C LEU A 533 -10.49 -13.92 -1.79
N LEU A 534 -10.95 -12.72 -1.41
CA LEU A 534 -12.11 -12.09 -2.03
C LEU A 534 -11.88 -11.85 -3.52
N HIS A 535 -10.69 -11.39 -3.91
CA HIS A 535 -10.33 -11.18 -5.31
C HIS A 535 -10.42 -12.48 -6.11
N ALA A 536 -9.72 -13.54 -5.66
CA ALA A 536 -9.75 -14.83 -6.35
C ALA A 536 -11.15 -15.42 -6.44
N TYR A 537 -11.97 -15.25 -5.40
CA TYR A 537 -13.37 -15.65 -5.41
C TYR A 537 -14.17 -14.90 -6.48
N CYS A 538 -14.11 -13.57 -6.46
CA CYS A 538 -14.82 -12.71 -7.40
C CYS A 538 -14.38 -12.97 -8.85
N GLU A 539 -13.09 -13.07 -9.11
CA GLU A 539 -12.53 -13.35 -10.43
C GLU A 539 -12.98 -14.75 -10.94
N THR A 540 -12.96 -15.75 -10.07
CA THR A 540 -13.42 -17.10 -10.41
C THR A 540 -14.91 -17.11 -10.75
N GLN A 541 -15.74 -16.43 -9.95
CA GLN A 541 -17.18 -16.31 -10.19
C GLN A 541 -17.48 -15.57 -11.49
N ALA A 542 -16.70 -14.51 -11.79
CA ALA A 542 -16.80 -13.77 -13.05
C ALA A 542 -16.49 -14.66 -14.26
N LYS A 543 -15.35 -15.35 -14.25
CA LYS A 543 -14.91 -16.26 -15.32
C LYS A 543 -15.85 -17.45 -15.53
N ALA A 544 -16.51 -17.91 -14.47
CA ALA A 544 -17.47 -19.01 -14.52
C ALA A 544 -18.91 -18.58 -14.82
N GLU A 545 -19.15 -17.28 -15.03
CA GLU A 545 -20.49 -16.69 -15.25
C GLU A 545 -21.53 -17.00 -14.14
N LEU A 546 -21.07 -17.24 -12.91
CA LEU A 546 -21.90 -17.65 -11.78
C LEU A 546 -22.56 -16.46 -11.03
N LEU A 547 -23.07 -15.48 -11.80
CA LEU A 547 -23.50 -14.18 -11.26
C LEU A 547 -24.82 -14.21 -10.50
N VAL A 548 -25.67 -15.21 -10.74
CA VAL A 548 -27.00 -15.34 -10.12
C VAL A 548 -26.89 -15.46 -8.60
N TRP A 549 -25.86 -16.13 -8.10
CA TRP A 549 -25.67 -16.41 -6.68
C TRP A 549 -24.65 -15.51 -5.99
N LEU A 550 -24.00 -14.60 -6.72
CA LEU A 550 -22.87 -13.81 -6.23
C LEU A 550 -23.18 -13.10 -4.91
N ARG A 551 -24.23 -12.27 -4.88
CA ARG A 551 -24.59 -11.50 -3.67
C ARG A 551 -24.98 -12.37 -2.48
N ARG A 552 -25.69 -13.48 -2.73
CA ARG A 552 -26.08 -14.45 -1.69
C ARG A 552 -24.84 -15.14 -1.11
N SER A 553 -23.92 -15.55 -1.99
CA SER A 553 -22.69 -16.24 -1.61
C SER A 553 -21.73 -15.33 -0.82
N LEU A 554 -21.65 -14.05 -1.18
CA LEU A 554 -20.94 -13.02 -0.42
C LEU A 554 -21.67 -12.59 0.86
N LYS A 555 -22.88 -13.11 1.10
CA LYS A 555 -23.72 -12.83 2.28
C LYS A 555 -23.94 -11.33 2.50
N LEU A 556 -24.18 -10.56 1.43
CA LEU A 556 -24.36 -9.09 1.49
C LEU A 556 -25.62 -8.64 2.24
N GLN A 557 -26.48 -9.57 2.65
CA GLN A 557 -27.68 -9.31 3.43
C GLN A 557 -27.43 -9.32 4.95
N LEU A 558 -26.23 -9.74 5.40
CA LEU A 558 -25.88 -9.73 6.82
C LEU A 558 -25.59 -8.30 7.27
N THR A 559 -26.08 -7.95 8.47
CA THR A 559 -25.86 -6.63 9.09
C THR A 559 -24.38 -6.33 9.32
N ASP A 560 -23.60 -7.36 9.63
CA ASP A 560 -22.15 -7.26 9.90
C ASP A 560 -21.30 -7.62 8.67
N CYS A 561 -21.88 -7.54 7.46
CA CYS A 561 -21.17 -7.89 6.22
C CYS A 561 -20.01 -6.91 5.97
N PRO A 562 -18.73 -7.36 5.91
CA PRO A 562 -17.60 -6.46 5.69
C PRO A 562 -17.70 -5.65 4.39
N TRP A 563 -17.30 -4.38 4.44
CA TRP A 563 -17.38 -3.44 3.32
C TRP A 563 -16.69 -3.97 2.05
N MET A 564 -15.58 -4.69 2.18
CA MET A 564 -14.84 -5.24 1.03
C MET A 564 -15.71 -6.16 0.17
N ARG A 565 -16.65 -6.91 0.75
CA ARG A 565 -17.53 -7.80 -0.03
C ARG A 565 -18.44 -7.04 -0.99
N TYR A 566 -18.88 -5.84 -0.61
CA TYR A 566 -19.62 -4.96 -1.54
C TYR A 566 -18.72 -4.50 -2.68
N ILE A 567 -17.45 -4.20 -2.41
CA ILE A 567 -16.49 -3.81 -3.45
C ILE A 567 -16.19 -4.99 -4.39
N GLY A 568 -16.01 -6.20 -3.87
CA GLY A 568 -15.83 -7.40 -4.69
C GLY A 568 -17.07 -7.71 -5.55
N ALA A 569 -18.28 -7.55 -4.99
CA ALA A 569 -19.52 -7.70 -5.76
C ALA A 569 -19.63 -6.63 -6.85
N PHE A 570 -19.35 -5.38 -6.51
CA PHE A 570 -19.36 -4.26 -7.44
C PHE A 570 -18.39 -4.49 -8.58
N HIS A 571 -17.18 -4.97 -8.29
CA HIS A 571 -16.18 -5.32 -9.28
C HIS A 571 -16.70 -6.26 -10.37
N VAL A 572 -17.29 -7.38 -9.95
CA VAL A 572 -17.79 -8.40 -10.87
C VAL A 572 -19.02 -7.91 -11.64
N GLU A 573 -19.99 -7.30 -10.96
CA GLU A 573 -21.22 -6.81 -11.59
C GLU A 573 -20.94 -5.65 -12.55
N PHE A 574 -19.99 -4.76 -12.22
CA PHE A 574 -19.60 -3.64 -13.08
C PHE A 574 -18.82 -4.13 -14.30
N GLY A 575 -17.94 -5.13 -14.14
CA GLY A 575 -17.28 -5.78 -15.25
C GLY A 575 -18.28 -6.38 -16.25
N LYS A 576 -19.32 -7.08 -15.76
CA LYS A 576 -20.37 -7.63 -16.63
C LYS A 576 -21.21 -6.53 -17.30
N PHE A 577 -21.53 -5.45 -16.58
CA PHE A 577 -22.19 -4.29 -17.17
C PHE A 577 -21.39 -3.71 -18.35
N LEU A 578 -20.08 -3.53 -18.21
CA LEU A 578 -19.22 -3.02 -19.28
C LEU A 578 -19.19 -3.94 -20.51
N GLN A 579 -19.23 -5.27 -20.30
CA GLN A 579 -19.29 -6.23 -21.41
C GLN A 579 -20.61 -6.16 -22.19
N LEU A 580 -21.70 -5.76 -21.54
CA LEU A 580 -23.06 -5.77 -22.11
C LEU A 580 -23.59 -4.37 -22.41
N GLN A 581 -22.80 -3.30 -22.21
CA GLN A 581 -23.29 -1.92 -22.31
C GLN A 581 -23.79 -1.55 -23.71
N ASP A 582 -23.28 -2.21 -24.75
CA ASP A 582 -23.69 -2.01 -26.15
C ASP A 582 -24.98 -2.79 -26.50
N GLU A 583 -25.39 -3.76 -25.66
CA GLU A 583 -26.61 -4.55 -25.79
C GLU A 583 -27.78 -3.87 -25.06
N HIS A 584 -28.61 -3.15 -25.81
CA HIS A 584 -29.61 -2.22 -25.27
C HIS A 584 -30.64 -2.88 -24.33
N ASP A 585 -31.01 -4.15 -24.57
CA ASP A 585 -32.04 -4.86 -23.78
C ASP A 585 -31.58 -5.24 -22.37
N HIS A 586 -30.27 -5.41 -22.14
CA HIS A 586 -29.72 -5.86 -20.86
C HIS A 586 -29.11 -4.74 -20.01
N CYS A 587 -28.81 -3.59 -20.62
CA CYS A 587 -28.17 -2.46 -19.95
C CYS A 587 -29.00 -1.96 -18.75
N SER A 588 -30.33 -1.81 -18.91
CA SER A 588 -31.22 -1.30 -17.85
C SER A 588 -31.26 -2.17 -16.60
N ASP A 589 -31.26 -3.50 -16.75
CA ASP A 589 -31.29 -4.45 -15.62
C ASP A 589 -29.99 -4.38 -14.81
N TRP A 590 -28.85 -4.30 -15.49
CA TRP A 590 -27.55 -4.15 -14.84
C TRP A 590 -27.38 -2.79 -14.16
N MET A 591 -27.93 -1.72 -14.73
CA MET A 591 -27.97 -0.40 -14.09
C MET A 591 -28.74 -0.45 -12.77
N TRP A 592 -29.95 -1.05 -12.77
CA TRP A 592 -30.73 -1.23 -11.54
C TRP A 592 -29.99 -2.08 -10.52
N ARG A 593 -29.40 -3.19 -10.96
CA ARG A 593 -28.64 -4.10 -10.12
C ARG A 593 -27.50 -3.36 -9.43
N LEU A 594 -26.61 -2.72 -10.17
CA LEU A 594 -25.47 -1.99 -9.61
C LEU A 594 -25.88 -0.85 -8.66
N ARG A 595 -26.95 -0.13 -9.00
CA ARG A 595 -27.54 0.90 -8.14
C ARG A 595 -28.02 0.31 -6.81
N ASP A 596 -28.79 -0.78 -6.85
CA ASP A 596 -29.32 -1.45 -5.65
C ASP A 596 -28.19 -1.96 -4.74
N LEU A 597 -27.10 -2.48 -5.32
CA LEU A 597 -25.91 -2.89 -4.58
C LEU A 597 -25.32 -1.73 -3.77
N LEU A 598 -25.10 -0.59 -4.44
CA LEU A 598 -24.48 0.57 -3.81
C LEU A 598 -25.41 1.29 -2.85
N GLU A 599 -26.71 1.39 -3.15
CA GLU A 599 -27.72 1.92 -2.21
C GLU A 599 -27.81 1.05 -0.94
N THR A 600 -27.68 -0.26 -1.06
CA THR A 600 -27.57 -1.17 0.10
C THR A 600 -26.26 -0.93 0.85
N ALA A 601 -25.14 -0.77 0.14
CA ALA A 601 -23.84 -0.51 0.73
C ALA A 601 -23.82 0.81 1.53
N VAL A 602 -24.37 1.92 1.00
CA VAL A 602 -24.43 3.21 1.72
C VAL A 602 -25.42 3.18 2.88
N LYS A 603 -26.44 2.31 2.87
CA LYS A 603 -27.31 2.11 4.04
C LYS A 603 -26.57 1.44 5.19
N HIS A 604 -25.76 0.41 4.91
CA HIS A 604 -24.94 -0.26 5.93
C HIS A 604 -23.72 0.56 6.34
N TYR A 605 -23.10 1.26 5.40
CA TYR A 605 -21.89 2.06 5.59
C TYR A 605 -22.10 3.54 5.23
N PRO A 606 -22.99 4.23 5.95
CA PRO A 606 -23.38 5.57 5.57
C PRO A 606 -22.26 6.62 5.70
N GLN A 607 -21.25 6.36 6.52
CA GLN A 607 -20.08 7.24 6.68
C GLN A 607 -18.94 6.89 5.71
N SER A 608 -19.12 5.89 4.86
CA SER A 608 -18.10 5.49 3.89
C SER A 608 -18.09 6.45 2.71
N THR A 609 -17.11 7.34 2.66
CA THR A 609 -16.88 8.25 1.53
C THR A 609 -16.75 7.49 0.21
N LEU A 610 -16.13 6.31 0.25
CA LEU A 610 -15.96 5.43 -0.89
C LEU A 610 -17.28 5.04 -1.57
N PHE A 611 -18.23 4.46 -0.84
CA PHE A 611 -19.47 3.98 -1.45
C PHE A 611 -20.30 5.12 -2.01
N TRP A 612 -20.30 6.27 -1.35
CA TRP A 612 -20.92 7.48 -1.88
C TRP A 612 -20.27 7.96 -3.17
N ARG A 613 -18.94 8.01 -3.24
CA ARG A 613 -18.22 8.40 -4.47
C ARG A 613 -18.50 7.43 -5.62
N LEU A 614 -18.50 6.12 -5.35
CA LEU A 614 -18.88 5.10 -6.33
C LEU A 614 -20.31 5.28 -6.82
N LEU A 615 -21.25 5.56 -5.91
CA LEU A 615 -22.66 5.77 -6.25
C LEU A 615 -22.86 7.04 -7.10
N VAL A 616 -22.22 8.17 -6.75
CA VAL A 616 -22.27 9.40 -7.55
C VAL A 616 -21.74 9.15 -8.96
N LYS A 617 -20.61 8.45 -9.09
CA LYS A 617 -19.98 8.23 -10.40
C LYS A 617 -20.74 7.24 -11.25
N ILE A 618 -21.32 6.20 -10.65
CA ILE A 618 -22.11 5.25 -11.42
C ILE A 618 -23.42 5.87 -11.89
N GLU A 619 -24.08 6.68 -11.05
CA GLU A 619 -25.27 7.41 -11.48
C GLU A 619 -24.92 8.44 -12.56
N GLY A 620 -23.76 9.10 -12.46
CA GLY A 620 -23.25 9.96 -13.53
C GLY A 620 -22.93 9.20 -14.83
N LEU A 621 -22.50 7.95 -14.75
CA LEU A 621 -22.34 7.07 -15.92
C LEU A 621 -23.72 6.72 -16.51
N PHE A 622 -24.68 6.35 -15.67
CA PHE A 622 -26.06 6.02 -16.06
C PHE A 622 -26.79 7.19 -16.71
N ALA A 623 -26.60 8.40 -16.19
CA ALA A 623 -27.15 9.63 -16.73
C ALA A 623 -26.72 9.90 -18.19
N ARG A 624 -25.56 9.38 -18.62
CA ARG A 624 -25.12 9.48 -20.01
C ARG A 624 -25.91 8.57 -20.95
N PHE A 625 -26.50 7.49 -20.43
CA PHE A 625 -27.34 6.57 -21.20
C PHE A 625 -28.81 7.00 -21.24
N ASN A 626 -29.36 7.41 -20.08
CA ASN A 626 -30.80 7.70 -19.96
C ASN A 626 -31.15 9.19 -19.92
N GLY A 627 -30.17 10.10 -19.83
CA GLY A 627 -30.35 11.55 -19.76
C GLY A 627 -30.82 12.09 -18.40
N ASP A 628 -30.97 11.26 -17.37
CA ASP A 628 -31.47 11.69 -16.05
C ASP A 628 -30.33 12.13 -15.11
N TRP A 629 -30.06 13.43 -15.11
CA TRP A 629 -29.09 14.06 -14.21
C TRP A 629 -29.66 14.42 -12.84
N THR A 630 -31.00 14.44 -12.68
CA THR A 630 -31.66 14.88 -11.44
C THR A 630 -31.35 13.92 -10.28
N ARG A 631 -31.29 12.62 -10.59
CA ARG A 631 -30.90 11.59 -9.63
C ARG A 631 -29.44 11.73 -9.21
N VAL A 632 -28.55 12.04 -10.15
CA VAL A 632 -27.12 12.22 -9.88
C VAL A 632 -26.90 13.36 -8.89
N GLU A 633 -27.57 14.49 -9.11
CA GLU A 633 -27.53 15.64 -8.20
C GLU A 633 -28.10 15.28 -6.82
N SER A 634 -29.26 14.61 -6.76
CA SER A 634 -29.86 14.15 -5.50
C SER A 634 -28.93 13.24 -4.68
N VAL A 635 -28.25 12.30 -5.34
CA VAL A 635 -27.27 11.41 -4.71
C VAL A 635 -26.04 12.19 -4.23
N ALA A 636 -25.53 13.14 -5.04
CA ALA A 636 -24.40 13.97 -4.66
C ALA A 636 -24.69 14.81 -3.41
N TYR A 637 -25.89 15.40 -3.32
CA TYR A 637 -26.33 16.12 -2.12
C TYR A 637 -26.44 15.21 -0.89
N ARG A 638 -27.08 14.04 -1.03
CA ARG A 638 -27.12 13.04 0.06
C ARG A 638 -25.71 12.67 0.53
N ALA A 639 -24.78 12.50 -0.39
CA ALA A 639 -23.40 12.15 -0.08
C ALA A 639 -22.68 13.23 0.72
N VAL A 640 -22.71 14.50 0.29
CA VAL A 640 -22.04 15.59 1.01
C VAL A 640 -22.67 15.85 2.39
N HIS A 641 -23.98 15.69 2.52
CA HIS A 641 -24.64 15.79 3.83
C HIS A 641 -24.28 14.65 4.77
N ARG A 642 -24.11 13.42 4.25
CA ARG A 642 -23.79 12.27 5.09
C ARG A 642 -22.31 12.22 5.49
N CYS A 643 -21.43 12.70 4.60
CA CYS A 643 -19.98 12.74 4.77
C CYS A 643 -19.42 14.17 4.61
N PRO A 644 -19.76 15.11 5.51
CA PRO A 644 -19.46 16.54 5.36
C PRO A 644 -17.96 16.90 5.47
N TYR A 645 -17.11 15.96 5.88
CA TYR A 645 -15.67 16.19 6.07
C TYR A 645 -14.80 15.58 4.95
N SER A 646 -15.39 15.35 3.78
CA SER A 646 -14.73 14.68 2.64
C SER A 646 -14.65 15.61 1.44
N LYS A 647 -13.55 16.35 1.29
CA LYS A 647 -13.28 17.24 0.15
C LYS A 647 -13.49 16.53 -1.19
N ALA A 648 -13.04 15.29 -1.30
CA ALA A 648 -13.19 14.49 -2.51
C ALA A 648 -14.66 14.31 -2.95
N LEU A 649 -15.60 14.24 -2.00
CA LEU A 649 -17.03 14.12 -2.30
C LEU A 649 -17.61 15.45 -2.77
N PHE A 650 -17.17 16.56 -2.20
CA PHE A 650 -17.55 17.89 -2.70
C PHE A 650 -17.03 18.10 -4.11
N VAL A 651 -15.78 17.74 -4.40
CA VAL A 651 -15.19 17.80 -5.74
C VAL A 651 -15.95 16.89 -6.73
N ASP A 652 -16.34 15.68 -6.32
CA ASP A 652 -17.17 14.79 -7.14
C ASP A 652 -18.60 15.35 -7.35
N ALA A 653 -19.19 16.01 -6.34
CA ALA A 653 -20.48 16.68 -6.46
C ALA A 653 -20.41 17.88 -7.43
N MET A 654 -19.33 18.67 -7.36
CA MET A 654 -19.06 19.79 -8.27
C MET A 654 -18.90 19.35 -9.73
N GLU A 655 -18.54 18.10 -10.01
CA GLU A 655 -18.50 17.59 -11.38
C GLU A 655 -19.90 17.42 -11.99
N VAL A 656 -20.86 16.95 -11.18
CA VAL A 656 -22.18 16.50 -11.66
C VAL A 656 -23.25 17.57 -11.58
N ILE A 657 -23.16 18.49 -10.63
CA ILE A 657 -24.12 19.59 -10.47
C ILE A 657 -24.02 20.55 -11.65
N VAL A 658 -25.16 20.95 -12.20
CA VAL A 658 -25.22 21.76 -13.43
C VAL A 658 -25.35 23.26 -13.13
N SER A 659 -26.10 23.63 -12.09
CA SER A 659 -26.36 25.04 -11.75
C SER A 659 -25.17 25.73 -11.06
N ASP A 660 -24.77 26.90 -11.56
CA ASP A 660 -23.76 27.73 -10.90
C ASP A 660 -24.24 28.26 -9.52
N SER A 661 -25.55 28.48 -9.31
CA SER A 661 -26.07 28.90 -7.99
C SER A 661 -25.90 27.80 -6.94
N THR A 662 -26.11 26.55 -7.34
CA THR A 662 -25.89 25.38 -6.49
C THR A 662 -24.40 25.17 -6.24
N ALA A 663 -23.56 25.37 -7.25
CA ALA A 663 -22.11 25.27 -7.10
C ALA A 663 -21.61 26.28 -6.05
N SER A 664 -22.06 27.54 -6.10
CA SER A 664 -21.73 28.52 -5.06
C SER A 664 -22.18 28.08 -3.68
N ALA A 665 -23.42 27.59 -3.53
CA ALA A 665 -23.91 27.08 -2.24
C ALA A 665 -23.09 25.89 -1.70
N LEU A 666 -22.55 25.04 -2.58
CA LEU A 666 -21.64 23.98 -2.17
C LEU A 666 -20.27 24.52 -1.73
N VAL A 667 -19.72 25.53 -2.39
CA VAL A 667 -18.48 26.20 -1.95
C VAL A 667 -18.69 26.84 -0.57
N ASP A 668 -19.83 27.49 -0.35
CA ASP A 668 -20.17 28.08 0.94
C ASP A 668 -20.26 27.00 2.04
N LEU A 669 -20.89 25.86 1.72
CA LEU A 669 -20.95 24.71 2.62
C LEU A 669 -19.57 24.12 2.90
N MET A 670 -18.67 24.08 1.91
CA MET A 670 -17.27 23.67 2.11
C MET A 670 -16.57 24.58 3.11
N SER A 671 -16.71 25.90 2.96
CA SER A 671 -16.19 26.90 3.91
C SER A 671 -16.75 26.69 5.31
N GLU A 672 -18.08 26.54 5.45
CA GLU A 672 -18.75 26.34 6.75
C GLU A 672 -18.25 25.07 7.48
N LYS A 673 -17.97 24.00 6.73
CA LYS A 673 -17.47 22.73 7.28
C LYS A 673 -15.96 22.68 7.47
N GLY A 674 -15.24 23.77 7.16
CA GLY A 674 -13.78 23.83 7.26
C GLY A 674 -13.06 22.92 6.25
N ILE A 675 -13.70 22.66 5.10
CA ILE A 675 -13.06 21.99 3.97
C ILE A 675 -12.13 23.00 3.31
N ARG A 676 -10.89 22.57 3.03
CA ARG A 676 -9.87 23.40 2.39
C ARG A 676 -10.30 23.79 0.97
N LEU A 677 -10.42 25.08 0.69
CA LEU A 677 -10.70 25.65 -0.64
C LEU A 677 -9.44 26.28 -1.21
N ARG A 678 -8.86 25.71 -2.28
CA ARG A 678 -7.68 26.30 -2.92
C ARG A 678 -8.00 27.56 -3.71
N LEU A 679 -9.25 27.71 -4.12
CA LEU A 679 -9.74 28.86 -4.88
C LEU A 679 -11.12 29.26 -4.33
N THR A 680 -11.30 30.52 -3.98
CA THR A 680 -12.64 31.02 -3.62
C THR A 680 -13.42 31.44 -4.86
N MET A 681 -14.76 31.49 -4.76
CA MET A 681 -15.60 31.91 -5.89
C MET A 681 -15.42 33.40 -6.22
N GLU A 682 -15.11 34.22 -5.20
CA GLU A 682 -14.79 35.64 -5.33
C GLU A 682 -13.47 35.84 -6.08
N GLU A 683 -12.42 35.12 -5.67
CA GLU A 683 -11.11 35.14 -6.32
C GLU A 683 -11.22 34.72 -7.80
N LEU A 684 -11.96 33.65 -8.10
CA LEU A 684 -12.20 33.24 -9.48
C LEU A 684 -12.85 34.34 -10.32
N THR A 685 -13.77 35.09 -9.73
CA THR A 685 -14.45 36.21 -10.42
C THR A 685 -13.44 37.30 -10.78
N LEU A 686 -12.52 37.63 -9.85
CA LEU A 686 -11.44 38.59 -10.09
C LEU A 686 -10.45 38.10 -11.15
N LEU A 687 -10.02 36.84 -11.08
CA LEU A 687 -9.08 36.23 -12.03
C LEU A 687 -9.64 36.21 -13.46
N ARG A 688 -10.95 35.99 -13.62
CA ARG A 688 -11.62 36.10 -14.93
C ARG A 688 -11.72 37.54 -15.42
N ALA A 689 -11.99 38.49 -14.54
CA ALA A 689 -12.10 39.91 -14.89
C ALA A 689 -10.76 40.53 -15.32
N GLN A 690 -9.67 40.21 -14.62
CA GLN A 690 -8.31 40.67 -14.94
C GLN A 690 -7.83 40.13 -16.29
N ASN A 691 -8.20 38.90 -16.65
CA ASN A 691 -7.86 38.32 -17.95
C ASN A 691 -8.68 38.88 -19.12
N LEU A 692 -9.84 39.48 -18.87
CA LEU A 692 -10.65 40.18 -19.89
C LEU A 692 -10.08 41.56 -20.22
N THR A 693 -9.30 42.17 -19.33
CA THR A 693 -8.72 43.51 -19.48
C THR A 693 -7.36 43.53 -20.18
N ILE A 694 -6.70 42.38 -20.38
CA ILE A 694 -5.42 42.25 -21.12
C ILE A 694 -5.68 42.01 -22.62
N ARG A 695 -6.55 42.82 -23.25
CA ARG A 695 -6.73 42.81 -24.72
C ARG A 695 -6.10 44.01 -25.38
#